data_AF-A0A9N8EKB8-F1
#
_entry.id   AF-A0A9N8EKB8-F1
#
_cell.length_a   1.000
_cell.length_b   1.000
_cell.length_c   1.000
_cell.angle_alpha   90.00
_cell.angle_beta   90.00
_cell.angle_gamma   90.00
#
_symmetry.space_group_name_H-M   'P 1'
#
loop_
_entity.id
_entity.type
_entity.pdbx_description
1 polymer ?
#
loop_
_entity_poly.entity_id
_entity_poly.type
_entity_poly.pdbx_seq_one_letter_code
_entity_poly.pdbx_strand_id
1 'polypeptide(L)'
;MVILLRFLGALLLLTSTATRADVIITEISDKGTSNACDGNDWIEIYNSGELELDLGLEGYVLHDSKGVDSDDTFSFPGNAMIQPQEYKLLCTEQKIAFDDGTSAIDPMSPQFGISGADTIYLTRIRRANPNATNEEPGFIVNSARNGDTYEIVSTVALPNTDDAFDVTYALVDFASGKFNYTSTPTPGAANVISKVLSQEERNAKFKEQLKAQNDQGTIFFNMDDRGLPVPNGMDHVLDLNFTMESGDYSYLVMNKTFEQYRPFTSAVLTTTDGQELLSLSKPGRIRAKGQSSLYLASCMGAPAFPFQVEMGGNETLFGAERIYLRHHIGDYSFMRDYAYNRMLARFGLPYLRARKVRVSINGNLHGFYTLMEAPDQDYVFHRSFPDFNPQAYALFKIKSFAYDCGSYTNEEIEVASARLHETATPPYAFQRGEHKEVLEELGLFQSETCIENYDKDLWKRDYYDVILAWLRYDKDCADMLLGEGLVEQDLGTKGFKKEIREWISMDYSDEVLCTENCANSNLAERVDQENWLKAFAFYAVTANSDTPLVNGNNFYLANGGTGGWKLVPYDFNLPNVVYCHDDVCNERLVHWSIARPTCTSLEENNLVGPLLTDEKLHAQYLEYVREFVETVYGNQSFVDELQEHAAAQESYVKDDFWSFFGVFYSNELTPESAKWKEEVPNFPLLPTMKARAEDVRAQLEAIDSGTFPRGPFVGVHGDNEPWEPCADWRLTEPNRTSCAEECMYYGCSMPDWTVESYCDEETGKCYHGNYDEQCRGVFDGFKYTGMEDVDGRETFCRFTKGVPVKTSECPAPGEIQPPVLESSAGTETRGKWFWSSLLAAVSALVLLVQ
;
A
#
# COMPACT_ATOMS: atom_id res chain seq x y z
N MET A 1 80.48 -12.94 -80.75
CA MET A 1 79.69 -13.42 -79.59
C MET A 1 78.63 -12.36 -79.32
N VAL A 2 77.47 -12.34 -79.98
CA VAL A 2 76.29 -13.24 -79.90
C VAL A 2 75.56 -13.16 -78.54
N ILE A 3 74.24 -12.90 -78.64
CA ILE A 3 73.10 -13.11 -77.71
C ILE A 3 72.66 -11.84 -76.93
N LEU A 4 71.57 -11.10 -77.23
CA LEU A 4 70.11 -11.34 -77.39
C LEU A 4 69.29 -11.45 -76.07
N LEU A 5 68.36 -10.50 -75.88
CA LEU A 5 66.95 -10.67 -75.44
C LEU A 5 66.63 -11.02 -73.94
N ARG A 6 65.94 -10.13 -73.19
CA ARG A 6 64.47 -10.18 -72.87
C ARG A 6 64.04 -9.33 -71.65
N PHE A 7 62.98 -8.55 -71.88
CA PHE A 7 62.00 -8.06 -70.90
C PHE A 7 61.36 -9.22 -70.13
N LEU A 8 61.12 -9.05 -68.83
CA LEU A 8 60.00 -9.68 -68.13
C LEU A 8 59.57 -8.80 -66.95
N GLY A 9 58.35 -8.27 -67.03
CA GLY A 9 57.65 -7.66 -65.92
C GLY A 9 57.30 -8.71 -64.88
N ALA A 10 57.55 -8.39 -63.61
CA ALA A 10 57.05 -9.17 -62.49
C ALA A 10 55.55 -8.95 -62.38
N LEU A 11 54.78 -9.94 -62.84
CA LEU A 11 53.37 -10.10 -62.54
C LEU A 11 53.28 -10.46 -61.05
N LEU A 12 52.92 -9.49 -60.21
CA LEU A 12 52.58 -9.72 -58.82
C LEU A 12 51.26 -10.52 -58.83
N LEU A 13 51.35 -11.83 -58.61
CA LEU A 13 50.20 -12.66 -58.29
C LEU A 13 49.70 -12.24 -56.90
N LEU A 14 48.74 -11.31 -56.88
CA LEU A 14 47.80 -11.15 -55.77
C LEU A 14 46.94 -12.42 -55.75
N THR A 15 47.32 -13.38 -54.93
CA THR A 15 46.39 -14.40 -54.47
C THR A 15 45.42 -13.72 -53.51
N SER A 16 44.22 -13.37 -54.00
CA SER A 16 43.11 -12.92 -53.17
C SER A 16 42.66 -14.09 -52.29
N THR A 17 43.22 -14.15 -51.09
CA THR A 17 42.74 -15.00 -50.01
C THR A 17 41.42 -14.42 -49.49
N ALA A 18 40.33 -15.17 -49.71
CA ALA A 18 38.99 -15.04 -49.14
C ALA A 18 38.66 -13.75 -48.36
N THR A 19 37.97 -12.80 -49.01
CA THR A 19 37.18 -11.77 -48.31
C THR A 19 35.72 -12.18 -48.40
N ARG A 20 35.19 -12.83 -47.36
CA ARG A 20 33.76 -13.16 -47.25
C ARG A 20 33.24 -12.72 -45.88
N ALA A 21 32.54 -11.58 -45.90
CA ALA A 21 31.23 -11.28 -45.32
C ALA A 21 31.02 -9.78 -45.60
N ASP A 22 29.97 -9.42 -46.35
CA ASP A 22 29.76 -8.01 -46.76
C ASP A 22 28.87 -7.25 -45.76
N VAL A 23 28.05 -7.96 -44.99
CA VAL A 23 27.31 -7.42 -43.82
C VAL A 23 27.14 -8.55 -42.81
N ILE A 24 27.39 -8.29 -41.53
CA ILE A 24 27.19 -9.28 -40.46
C ILE A 24 26.38 -8.70 -39.30
N ILE A 25 25.83 -9.58 -38.46
CA ILE A 25 25.28 -9.18 -37.17
C ILE A 25 26.44 -9.01 -36.19
N THR A 26 26.46 -7.92 -35.41
CA THR A 26 27.52 -7.64 -34.43
C THR A 26 27.03 -7.65 -33.00
N GLU A 27 25.80 -7.23 -32.73
CA GLU A 27 25.28 -7.15 -31.36
C GLU A 27 23.76 -7.32 -31.37
N ILE A 28 23.22 -8.00 -30.37
CA ILE A 28 21.78 -8.22 -30.20
C ILE A 28 21.39 -7.91 -28.76
N SER A 29 20.27 -7.20 -28.59
CA SER A 29 19.59 -7.02 -27.32
C SER A 29 18.21 -7.66 -27.37
N ASP A 30 17.94 -8.62 -26.50
CA ASP A 30 16.67 -9.36 -26.39
C ASP A 30 15.78 -8.90 -25.23
N LYS A 31 16.23 -7.87 -24.49
CA LYS A 31 15.46 -7.20 -23.42
C LYS A 31 15.57 -5.69 -23.48
N GLY A 32 16.09 -5.17 -24.58
CA GLY A 32 16.47 -3.76 -24.72
C GLY A 32 17.53 -3.25 -23.75
N THR A 33 17.85 -1.97 -23.91
CA THR A 33 18.95 -1.27 -23.23
C THR A 33 18.56 0.18 -22.96
N SER A 34 19.09 0.78 -21.90
CA SER A 34 18.85 2.18 -21.51
C SER A 34 19.40 3.19 -22.52
N ASN A 35 20.37 2.81 -23.35
CA ASN A 35 21.08 3.70 -24.27
C ASN A 35 20.64 3.60 -25.74
N ALA A 36 19.65 2.76 -26.08
CA ALA A 36 19.19 2.56 -27.44
C ALA A 36 17.72 2.14 -27.52
N CYS A 37 17.09 2.48 -28.65
CA CYS A 37 15.77 1.97 -29.07
C CYS A 37 14.63 2.16 -28.06
N ASP A 38 14.72 3.17 -27.18
CA ASP A 38 13.76 3.44 -26.11
C ASP A 38 13.49 2.22 -25.21
N GLY A 39 14.50 1.36 -25.03
CA GLY A 39 14.40 0.14 -24.23
C GLY A 39 13.73 -1.05 -24.94
N ASN A 40 13.42 -0.94 -26.24
CA ASN A 40 12.99 -2.10 -27.05
C ASN A 40 14.18 -2.97 -27.46
N ASP A 41 13.88 -4.20 -27.89
CA ASP A 41 14.88 -5.12 -28.45
C ASP A 41 15.50 -4.52 -29.70
N TRP A 42 16.73 -4.93 -30.00
CA TRP A 42 17.42 -4.43 -31.18
C TRP A 42 18.49 -5.37 -31.71
N ILE A 43 18.77 -5.23 -32.99
CA ILE A 43 19.80 -5.96 -33.71
C ILE A 43 20.73 -4.93 -34.35
N GLU A 44 22.03 -5.10 -34.16
CA GLU A 44 23.03 -4.32 -34.87
C GLU A 44 23.67 -5.14 -35.98
N ILE A 45 23.79 -4.51 -37.15
CA ILE A 45 24.55 -5.04 -38.28
C ILE A 45 25.72 -4.13 -38.63
N TYR A 46 26.76 -4.71 -39.22
CA TYR A 46 27.97 -4.00 -39.62
C TYR A 46 28.40 -4.38 -41.04
N ASN A 47 28.73 -3.38 -41.85
CA ASN A 47 29.31 -3.58 -43.17
C ASN A 47 30.83 -3.75 -43.07
N SER A 48 31.30 -5.01 -43.10
CA SER A 48 32.73 -5.34 -43.12
C SER A 48 33.38 -5.24 -44.51
N GLY A 49 32.60 -4.94 -45.55
CA GLY A 49 33.07 -4.75 -46.91
C GLY A 49 33.71 -3.38 -47.16
N GLU A 50 34.30 -3.23 -48.35
CA GLU A 50 34.92 -1.97 -48.80
C GLU A 50 33.98 -1.09 -49.63
N LEU A 51 32.75 -1.57 -49.89
CA LEU A 51 31.76 -0.90 -50.75
C LEU A 51 30.50 -0.52 -49.97
N GLU A 52 29.90 0.59 -50.39
CA GLU A 52 28.56 0.99 -49.97
C GLU A 52 27.52 0.01 -50.57
N LEU A 53 26.51 -0.34 -49.78
CA LEU A 53 25.46 -1.30 -50.16
C LEU A 53 24.06 -0.72 -49.92
N ASP A 54 23.11 -1.02 -50.80
CA ASP A 54 21.67 -0.90 -50.53
C ASP A 54 21.13 -2.28 -50.14
N LEU A 55 20.86 -2.47 -48.85
CA LEU A 55 20.46 -3.77 -48.29
C LEU A 55 19.19 -4.32 -48.96
N GLY A 56 18.23 -3.45 -49.29
CA GLY A 56 16.96 -3.85 -49.92
C GLY A 56 17.15 -4.27 -51.37
N LEU A 57 17.94 -3.54 -52.15
CA LEU A 57 18.24 -3.90 -53.55
C LEU A 57 19.12 -5.15 -53.65
N GLU A 58 20.03 -5.35 -52.69
CA GLU A 58 20.90 -6.52 -52.63
C GLU A 58 20.23 -7.78 -52.06
N GLY A 59 18.95 -7.66 -51.67
CA GLY A 59 18.10 -8.78 -51.25
C GLY A 59 18.35 -9.27 -49.83
N TYR A 60 18.89 -8.44 -48.94
CA TYR A 60 19.04 -8.81 -47.53
C TYR A 60 17.68 -8.88 -46.83
N VAL A 61 17.55 -9.83 -45.91
CA VAL A 61 16.39 -10.02 -45.03
C VAL A 61 16.86 -10.50 -43.65
N LEU A 62 16.10 -10.20 -42.61
CA LEU A 62 16.26 -10.73 -41.25
C LEU A 62 15.09 -11.63 -40.90
N HIS A 63 15.35 -12.76 -40.26
CA HIS A 63 14.30 -13.62 -39.72
C HIS A 63 14.77 -14.39 -38.49
N ASP A 64 13.81 -14.86 -37.70
CA ASP A 64 14.00 -15.71 -36.54
C ASP A 64 14.04 -17.21 -36.92
N SER A 65 13.88 -18.07 -35.92
CA SER A 65 13.86 -19.52 -36.05
C SER A 65 12.67 -20.09 -36.84
N LYS A 66 11.63 -19.29 -37.14
CA LYS A 66 10.51 -19.68 -38.02
C LYS A 66 10.91 -19.77 -39.49
N GLY A 67 12.05 -19.17 -39.85
CA GLY A 67 12.69 -19.28 -41.16
C GLY A 67 12.29 -18.20 -42.16
N VAL A 68 13.04 -18.13 -43.27
CA VAL A 68 12.97 -17.06 -44.29
C VAL A 68 11.64 -16.95 -45.05
N ASP A 69 10.83 -18.02 -45.05
CA ASP A 69 9.51 -18.03 -45.69
C ASP A 69 8.39 -17.66 -44.70
N SER A 70 8.73 -17.27 -43.47
CA SER A 70 7.76 -16.81 -42.47
C SER A 70 7.19 -15.45 -42.83
N ASP A 71 5.91 -15.22 -42.52
CA ASP A 71 5.26 -13.91 -42.65
C ASP A 71 5.94 -12.84 -41.77
N ASP A 72 6.68 -13.26 -40.74
CA ASP A 72 7.45 -12.40 -39.83
C ASP A 72 8.83 -12.00 -40.37
N THR A 73 9.21 -12.43 -41.59
CA THR A 73 10.51 -12.11 -42.19
C THR A 73 10.62 -10.63 -42.51
N PHE A 74 11.59 -9.94 -41.91
CA PHE A 74 11.86 -8.53 -42.17
C PHE A 74 12.66 -8.36 -43.46
N SER A 75 12.09 -7.66 -44.43
CA SER A 75 12.78 -7.26 -45.66
C SER A 75 13.21 -5.81 -45.57
N PHE A 76 14.49 -5.52 -45.86
CA PHE A 76 14.98 -4.15 -45.87
C PHE A 76 14.28 -3.34 -46.97
N PRO A 77 13.86 -2.09 -46.70
CA PRO A 77 13.27 -1.22 -47.71
C PRO A 77 14.31 -0.83 -48.78
N GLY A 78 13.84 -0.41 -49.96
CA GLY A 78 14.73 0.17 -50.98
C GLY A 78 15.37 1.48 -50.49
N ASN A 79 16.63 1.72 -50.83
CA ASN A 79 17.50 2.77 -50.28
C ASN A 79 17.94 2.53 -48.82
N ALA A 80 17.93 1.29 -48.34
CA ALA A 80 18.51 0.95 -47.03
C ALA A 80 20.04 0.93 -47.11
N MET A 81 20.63 2.12 -47.25
CA MET A 81 22.07 2.29 -47.47
C MET A 81 22.90 1.95 -46.22
N ILE A 82 24.03 1.30 -46.39
CA ILE A 82 25.07 1.10 -45.36
C ILE A 82 26.46 1.32 -45.97
N GLN A 83 27.22 2.27 -45.41
CA GLN A 83 28.56 2.62 -45.84
C GLN A 83 29.59 1.56 -45.42
N PRO A 84 30.77 1.50 -46.06
CA PRO A 84 31.88 0.69 -45.59
C PRO A 84 32.21 1.03 -44.13
N GLN A 85 32.36 0.00 -43.28
CA GLN A 85 32.66 0.13 -41.85
C GLN A 85 31.61 0.87 -41.02
N GLU A 86 30.38 0.98 -41.51
CA GLU A 86 29.26 1.53 -40.76
C GLU A 86 28.58 0.44 -39.92
N TYR A 87 28.25 0.80 -38.67
CA TYR A 87 27.34 0.07 -37.81
C TYR A 87 25.94 0.62 -37.99
N LYS A 88 24.95 -0.26 -38.11
CA LYS A 88 23.56 0.12 -38.29
C LYS A 88 22.68 -0.61 -37.30
N LEU A 89 22.03 0.17 -36.44
CA LEU A 89 21.13 -0.30 -35.41
C LEU A 89 19.71 -0.47 -35.98
N LEU A 90 19.07 -1.59 -35.66
CA LEU A 90 17.72 -1.95 -36.07
C LEU A 90 16.90 -2.21 -34.80
N CYS A 91 16.13 -1.21 -34.36
CA CYS A 91 15.21 -1.35 -33.24
C CYS A 91 14.00 -2.17 -33.67
N THR A 92 13.60 -3.18 -32.90
CA THR A 92 12.41 -3.98 -33.22
C THR A 92 11.14 -3.27 -32.76
N GLU A 93 10.03 -3.56 -33.45
CA GLU A 93 8.67 -3.06 -33.15
C GLU A 93 8.56 -1.53 -32.97
N GLN A 94 9.51 -0.77 -33.53
CA GLN A 94 9.60 0.67 -33.38
C GLN A 94 8.54 1.38 -34.23
N LYS A 95 7.92 2.39 -33.63
CA LYS A 95 6.95 3.26 -34.28
C LYS A 95 7.48 4.69 -34.36
N ILE A 96 7.26 5.32 -35.51
CA ILE A 96 7.50 6.73 -35.75
C ILE A 96 6.22 7.48 -35.40
N ALA A 97 6.29 8.38 -34.42
CA ALA A 97 5.20 9.27 -34.06
C ALA A 97 5.13 10.47 -35.02
N PHE A 98 3.92 10.89 -35.37
CA PHE A 98 3.65 12.10 -36.16
C PHE A 98 3.05 13.19 -35.27
N ASP A 99 3.21 14.46 -35.68
CA ASP A 99 2.74 15.63 -34.93
C ASP A 99 1.21 15.66 -34.70
N ASP A 100 0.45 14.86 -35.44
CA ASP A 100 -1.00 14.71 -35.29
C ASP A 100 -1.41 13.67 -34.22
N GLY A 101 -0.44 13.11 -33.50
CA GLY A 101 -0.65 12.10 -32.47
C GLY A 101 -0.83 10.68 -33.00
N THR A 102 -0.74 10.46 -34.31
CA THR A 102 -0.71 9.13 -34.90
C THR A 102 0.70 8.56 -34.94
N SER A 103 0.84 7.25 -35.13
CA SER A 103 2.14 6.59 -35.26
C SER A 103 2.11 5.55 -36.38
N ALA A 104 3.18 5.44 -37.16
CA ALA A 104 3.36 4.36 -38.13
C ALA A 104 4.56 3.50 -37.76
N ILE A 105 4.59 2.26 -38.25
CA ILE A 105 5.75 1.38 -38.12
C ILE A 105 6.94 2.00 -38.86
N ASP A 106 8.11 2.01 -38.22
CA ASP A 106 9.36 2.40 -38.90
C ASP A 106 9.68 1.37 -39.99
N PRO A 107 9.81 1.76 -41.27
CA PRO A 107 10.16 0.84 -42.36
C PRO A 107 11.51 0.13 -42.19
N MET A 108 12.41 0.64 -41.34
CA MET A 108 13.69 0.02 -40.98
C MET A 108 13.60 -0.89 -39.75
N SER A 109 12.42 -1.02 -39.13
CA SER A 109 12.23 -1.77 -37.88
C SER A 109 11.68 -3.19 -38.12
N PRO A 110 12.41 -4.24 -37.71
CA PRO A 110 11.89 -5.61 -37.69
C PRO A 110 10.65 -5.71 -36.80
N GLN A 111 9.59 -6.37 -37.28
CA GLN A 111 8.31 -6.50 -36.57
C GLN A 111 8.17 -7.85 -35.85
N PHE A 112 9.26 -8.36 -35.30
CA PHE A 112 9.28 -9.56 -34.46
C PHE A 112 10.11 -9.30 -33.20
N GLY A 113 9.64 -9.81 -32.06
CA GLY A 113 10.37 -9.79 -30.80
C GLY A 113 11.53 -10.80 -30.78
N ILE A 114 12.50 -10.58 -29.90
CA ILE A 114 13.67 -11.45 -29.73
C ILE A 114 13.59 -12.08 -28.35
N SER A 115 13.64 -13.40 -28.26
CA SER A 115 13.76 -14.11 -26.98
C SER A 115 15.17 -14.65 -26.78
N GLY A 116 15.58 -14.87 -25.54
CA GLY A 116 16.90 -15.42 -25.19
C GLY A 116 17.19 -16.82 -25.73
N ALA A 117 16.22 -17.50 -26.33
CA ALA A 117 16.40 -18.80 -26.98
C ALA A 117 16.33 -18.73 -28.52
N ASP A 118 16.13 -17.54 -29.09
CA ASP A 118 15.99 -17.39 -30.53
C ASP A 118 17.31 -17.53 -31.29
N THR A 119 17.18 -17.87 -32.57
CA THR A 119 18.28 -17.78 -33.52
C THR A 119 17.91 -16.77 -34.58
N ILE A 120 18.72 -15.71 -34.68
CA ILE A 120 18.55 -14.64 -35.65
C ILE A 120 19.44 -14.92 -36.86
N TYR A 121 18.85 -14.76 -38.04
CA TYR A 121 19.52 -15.00 -39.32
C TYR A 121 19.47 -13.73 -40.16
N LEU A 122 20.64 -13.30 -40.64
CA LEU A 122 20.77 -12.35 -41.73
C LEU A 122 20.99 -13.16 -43.01
N THR A 123 20.02 -13.08 -43.92
CA THR A 123 19.97 -13.89 -45.14
C THR A 123 19.99 -12.97 -46.35
N ARG A 124 20.66 -13.38 -47.42
CA ARG A 124 20.64 -12.69 -48.72
C ARG A 124 19.92 -13.56 -49.74
N ILE A 125 18.78 -13.08 -50.21
CA ILE A 125 17.95 -13.74 -51.23
C ILE A 125 18.49 -13.36 -52.62
N ARG A 126 18.81 -14.37 -53.42
CA ARG A 126 19.06 -14.23 -54.85
C ARG A 126 17.82 -14.66 -55.61
N ARG A 127 17.12 -13.68 -56.19
CA ARG A 127 15.98 -13.95 -57.07
C ARG A 127 16.43 -14.75 -58.28
N ALA A 128 15.67 -15.78 -58.64
CA ALA A 128 15.95 -16.57 -59.82
C ALA A 128 16.00 -15.67 -61.08
N ASN A 129 17.18 -15.56 -61.70
CA ASN A 129 17.30 -14.93 -63.02
C ASN A 129 17.07 -16.02 -64.08
N PRO A 130 15.95 -16.00 -64.83
CA PRO A 130 15.66 -17.02 -65.84
C PRO A 130 16.68 -17.05 -67.01
N ASN A 131 17.64 -16.12 -67.07
CA ASN A 131 18.66 -16.01 -68.11
C ASN A 131 20.12 -16.16 -67.61
N ALA A 132 20.37 -16.51 -66.34
CA ALA A 132 21.74 -16.67 -65.84
C ALA A 132 22.34 -18.02 -66.28
N THR A 133 23.37 -18.01 -67.12
CA THR A 133 24.01 -19.23 -67.67
C THR A 133 25.34 -19.58 -67.01
N ASN A 134 25.78 -18.89 -65.95
CA ASN A 134 27.00 -19.23 -65.23
C ASN A 134 26.69 -19.27 -63.73
N GLU A 135 26.52 -20.48 -63.19
CA GLU A 135 26.62 -20.72 -61.75
C GLU A 135 28.10 -20.57 -61.36
N GLU A 136 28.43 -19.59 -60.52
CA GLU A 136 29.73 -19.56 -59.87
C GLU A 136 29.82 -20.73 -58.87
N PRO A 137 30.84 -21.61 -58.98
CA PRO A 137 30.95 -22.78 -58.12
C PRO A 137 31.49 -22.38 -56.74
N GLY A 138 30.71 -22.63 -55.69
CA GLY A 138 31.18 -22.49 -54.30
C GLY A 138 30.12 -22.26 -53.22
N PHE A 139 28.85 -22.07 -53.57
CA PHE A 139 27.81 -21.67 -52.61
C PHE A 139 27.07 -22.88 -52.01
N ILE A 140 26.86 -22.88 -50.69
CA ILE A 140 25.79 -23.67 -50.07
C ILE A 140 24.51 -22.86 -50.32
N VAL A 141 23.74 -23.30 -51.31
CA VAL A 141 22.51 -22.63 -51.73
C VAL A 141 21.32 -23.37 -51.14
N ASN A 142 20.54 -22.70 -50.30
CA ASN A 142 19.25 -23.23 -49.83
C ASN A 142 18.14 -22.74 -50.76
N SER A 143 17.08 -23.53 -50.89
CA SER A 143 15.89 -23.19 -51.71
C SER A 143 14.75 -22.71 -50.82
N ALA A 144 14.20 -21.53 -51.13
CA ALA A 144 12.94 -21.03 -50.56
C ALA A 144 11.74 -21.74 -51.21
N ARG A 145 10.56 -21.72 -50.58
CA ARG A 145 9.33 -22.36 -51.12
C ARG A 145 8.94 -21.87 -52.51
N ASN A 146 9.31 -20.64 -52.88
CA ASN A 146 8.95 -20.01 -54.15
C ASN A 146 9.97 -20.23 -55.29
N GLY A 147 11.00 -21.05 -55.09
CA GLY A 147 12.04 -21.34 -56.11
C GLY A 147 13.20 -20.36 -56.14
N ASP A 148 13.20 -19.34 -55.28
CA ASP A 148 14.34 -18.47 -55.03
C ASP A 148 15.45 -19.20 -54.25
N THR A 149 16.68 -18.77 -54.49
CA THR A 149 17.88 -19.28 -53.81
C THR A 149 18.36 -18.27 -52.79
N TYR A 150 18.80 -18.72 -51.61
CA TYR A 150 19.32 -17.80 -50.61
C TYR A 150 20.59 -18.32 -49.93
N GLU A 151 21.35 -17.38 -49.36
CA GLU A 151 22.54 -17.62 -48.55
C GLU A 151 22.34 -17.01 -47.16
N ILE A 152 22.61 -17.80 -46.11
CA ILE A 152 22.71 -17.26 -44.74
C ILE A 152 24.07 -16.58 -44.62
N VAL A 153 24.04 -15.26 -44.44
CA VAL A 153 25.24 -14.40 -44.37
C VAL A 153 25.77 -14.33 -42.95
N SER A 154 24.87 -14.21 -41.97
CA SER A 154 25.19 -14.22 -40.54
C SER A 154 24.12 -14.98 -39.78
N THR A 155 24.52 -15.72 -38.75
CA THR A 155 23.59 -16.45 -37.88
C THR A 155 24.07 -16.32 -36.44
N VAL A 156 23.15 -15.97 -35.54
CA VAL A 156 23.42 -15.79 -34.12
C VAL A 156 22.35 -16.54 -33.34
N ALA A 157 22.73 -17.66 -32.73
CA ALA A 157 21.89 -18.35 -31.76
C ALA A 157 22.15 -17.74 -30.38
N LEU A 158 21.13 -17.14 -29.78
CA LEU A 158 21.23 -16.62 -28.43
C LEU A 158 21.28 -17.80 -27.44
N PRO A 159 22.27 -17.83 -26.54
CA PRO A 159 22.22 -18.71 -25.39
C PRO A 159 21.11 -18.25 -24.46
N ASN A 160 20.34 -19.18 -23.91
CA ASN A 160 19.34 -18.84 -22.90
C ASN A 160 20.00 -18.06 -21.74
N THR A 161 19.52 -16.86 -21.42
CA THR A 161 20.03 -16.05 -20.30
C THR A 161 18.96 -15.70 -19.30
N ASP A 162 19.40 -15.12 -18.18
CA ASP A 162 18.54 -14.59 -17.11
C ASP A 162 17.69 -13.37 -17.54
N ASP A 163 17.51 -13.11 -18.84
CA ASP A 163 16.67 -12.03 -19.37
C ASP A 163 17.02 -10.63 -18.78
N ALA A 164 18.31 -10.29 -18.69
CA ALA A 164 18.75 -9.04 -18.04
C ALA A 164 18.71 -7.82 -18.99
N PHE A 165 18.05 -6.74 -18.56
CA PHE A 165 18.11 -5.42 -19.20
C PHE A 165 19.54 -4.84 -19.16
N ASP A 166 19.93 -4.04 -20.16
CA ASP A 166 21.30 -3.50 -20.33
C ASP A 166 22.41 -4.57 -20.51
N VAL A 167 22.02 -5.77 -20.94
CA VAL A 167 22.93 -6.85 -21.30
C VAL A 167 22.68 -7.24 -22.74
N THR A 168 23.74 -7.29 -23.54
CA THR A 168 23.67 -7.58 -24.98
C THR A 168 24.53 -8.77 -25.34
N TYR A 169 24.15 -9.52 -26.38
CA TYR A 169 24.95 -10.59 -26.94
C TYR A 169 25.79 -10.05 -28.09
N ALA A 170 27.06 -9.79 -27.81
CA ALA A 170 27.96 -9.06 -28.69
C ALA A 170 29.04 -9.97 -29.28
N LEU A 171 29.33 -9.76 -30.56
CA LEU A 171 30.45 -10.40 -31.26
C LEU A 171 31.76 -9.96 -30.61
N VAL A 172 32.55 -10.94 -30.16
CA VAL A 172 33.84 -10.71 -29.48
C VAL A 172 34.90 -10.26 -30.48
N ASP A 173 35.00 -10.96 -31.61
CA ASP A 173 35.87 -10.59 -32.71
C ASP A 173 35.42 -11.29 -34.01
N PHE A 174 35.69 -10.64 -35.15
CA PHE A 174 35.31 -11.12 -36.47
C PHE A 174 35.97 -12.45 -36.86
N ALA A 175 37.18 -12.73 -36.38
CA ALA A 175 37.95 -13.91 -36.81
C ALA A 175 37.43 -15.19 -36.17
N SER A 176 36.99 -15.12 -34.92
CA SER A 176 36.41 -16.24 -34.20
C SER A 176 34.93 -16.47 -34.50
N GLY A 177 34.20 -15.41 -34.91
CA GLY A 177 32.74 -15.44 -35.05
C GLY A 177 32.02 -15.70 -33.73
N LYS A 178 32.74 -15.61 -32.59
CA LYS A 178 32.21 -15.95 -31.28
C LYS A 178 31.49 -14.76 -30.67
N PHE A 179 30.31 -15.00 -30.12
CA PHE A 179 29.56 -14.03 -29.33
C PHE A 179 29.68 -14.33 -27.83
N ASN A 180 29.59 -13.28 -27.02
CA ASN A 180 29.49 -13.36 -25.58
C ASN A 180 28.50 -12.30 -25.09
N TYR A 181 27.81 -12.59 -23.98
CA TYR A 181 27.07 -11.55 -23.31
C TYR A 181 28.01 -10.52 -22.67
N THR A 182 27.64 -9.25 -22.75
CA THR A 182 28.35 -8.10 -22.19
C THR A 182 27.38 -7.19 -21.45
N SER A 183 27.85 -6.53 -20.39
CA SER A 183 27.08 -5.51 -19.64
C SER A 183 27.36 -4.08 -20.12
N THR A 184 27.96 -3.93 -21.30
CA THR A 184 28.27 -2.65 -21.94
C THR A 184 27.72 -2.68 -23.35
N PRO A 185 26.43 -2.32 -23.53
CA PRO A 185 25.85 -2.21 -24.86
C PRO A 185 26.53 -1.10 -25.68
N THR A 186 26.86 -1.37 -26.94
CA THR A 186 27.61 -0.46 -27.82
C THR A 186 26.91 -0.12 -29.12
N PRO A 187 25.63 0.31 -29.08
CA PRO A 187 24.86 0.59 -30.28
C PRO A 187 25.53 1.68 -31.16
N GLY A 188 25.70 1.36 -32.43
CA GLY A 188 26.33 2.20 -33.45
C GLY A 188 27.86 2.23 -33.39
N ALA A 189 28.51 1.32 -32.65
CA ALA A 189 29.95 1.34 -32.42
C ALA A 189 30.57 -0.06 -32.29
N ALA A 190 31.90 -0.11 -32.24
CA ALA A 190 32.61 -1.37 -32.03
C ALA A 190 32.35 -1.94 -30.62
N ASN A 191 32.07 -3.25 -30.57
CA ASN A 191 31.72 -3.96 -29.35
C ASN A 191 32.76 -3.87 -28.24
N VAL A 192 32.28 -3.62 -27.02
CA VAL A 192 33.07 -3.71 -25.79
C VAL A 192 32.59 -4.88 -24.95
N ILE A 193 33.42 -5.92 -24.82
CA ILE A 193 33.09 -7.09 -24.01
C ILE A 193 33.48 -6.84 -22.55
N SER A 194 32.47 -6.81 -21.69
CA SER A 194 32.57 -6.57 -20.26
C SER A 194 31.89 -7.70 -19.48
N LYS A 195 32.24 -7.87 -18.19
CA LYS A 195 31.66 -8.92 -17.36
C LYS A 195 30.17 -8.66 -17.14
N VAL A 196 29.34 -9.62 -17.47
CA VAL A 196 27.94 -9.65 -17.01
C VAL A 196 27.92 -10.06 -15.55
N LEU A 197 27.31 -9.21 -14.71
CA LEU A 197 27.12 -9.49 -13.30
C LEU A 197 26.13 -10.65 -13.13
N SER A 198 26.36 -11.55 -12.18
CA SER A 198 25.35 -12.55 -11.79
C SER A 198 24.10 -11.85 -11.23
N GLN A 199 22.96 -12.56 -11.16
CA GLN A 199 21.76 -12.01 -10.53
C GLN A 199 22.01 -11.56 -9.08
N GLU A 200 22.82 -12.30 -8.32
CA GLU A 200 23.21 -11.94 -6.96
C GLU A 200 24.02 -10.63 -6.93
N GLU A 201 25.00 -10.49 -7.83
CA GLU A 201 25.80 -9.27 -7.96
C GLU A 201 24.94 -8.06 -8.39
N ARG A 202 23.96 -8.26 -9.30
CA ARG A 202 23.00 -7.21 -9.70
C ARG A 202 22.11 -6.79 -8.54
N ASN A 203 21.56 -7.75 -7.79
CA ASN A 203 20.73 -7.47 -6.62
C ASN A 203 21.52 -6.73 -5.54
N ALA A 204 22.77 -7.14 -5.29
CA ALA A 204 23.65 -6.46 -4.33
C ALA A 204 23.93 -5.01 -4.74
N LYS A 205 24.25 -4.78 -6.02
CA LYS A 205 24.47 -3.44 -6.57
C LYS A 205 23.22 -2.57 -6.48
N PHE A 206 22.03 -3.12 -6.75
CA PHE A 206 20.77 -2.39 -6.63
C PHE A 206 20.49 -1.99 -5.17
N LYS A 207 20.66 -2.92 -4.21
CA LYS A 207 20.53 -2.60 -2.78
C LYS A 207 21.52 -1.54 -2.32
N GLU A 208 22.76 -1.56 -2.83
CA GLU A 208 23.76 -0.51 -2.56
C GLU A 208 23.31 0.86 -3.10
N GLN A 209 22.74 0.91 -4.31
CA GLN A 209 22.16 2.13 -4.88
C GLN A 209 21.01 2.66 -4.03
N LEU A 210 20.07 1.80 -3.62
CA LEU A 210 18.95 2.18 -2.75
C LEU A 210 19.44 2.67 -1.39
N LYS A 211 20.49 2.05 -0.83
CA LYS A 211 21.11 2.54 0.41
C LYS A 211 21.72 3.93 0.22
N ALA A 212 22.47 4.14 -0.87
CA ALA A 212 23.06 5.45 -1.18
C ALA A 212 21.99 6.52 -1.42
N GLN A 213 20.84 6.16 -2.01
CA GLN A 213 19.68 7.03 -2.14
C GLN A 213 19.07 7.36 -0.78
N ASN A 214 18.87 6.37 0.09
CA ASN A 214 18.36 6.59 1.45
C ASN A 214 19.26 7.53 2.26
N ASP A 215 20.59 7.36 2.16
CA ASP A 215 21.59 8.15 2.89
C ASP A 215 21.51 9.66 2.55
N GLN A 216 20.99 10.03 1.37
CA GLN A 216 20.81 11.45 0.97
C GLN A 216 19.80 12.18 1.86
N GLY A 217 18.78 11.47 2.36
CA GLY A 217 17.70 12.06 3.17
C GLY A 217 18.04 12.23 4.65
N THR A 218 19.08 11.57 5.16
CA THR A 218 19.37 11.47 6.60
C THR A 218 19.54 12.84 7.27
N ILE A 219 20.34 13.72 6.67
CA ILE A 219 20.57 15.09 7.16
C ILE A 219 19.33 15.96 6.96
N PHE A 220 18.67 15.82 5.81
CA PHE A 220 17.51 16.63 5.42
C PHE A 220 16.29 16.40 6.32
N PHE A 221 16.00 15.14 6.65
CA PHE A 221 14.90 14.79 7.56
C PHE A 221 15.31 14.82 9.04
N ASN A 222 16.59 15.07 9.34
CA ASN A 222 17.15 14.97 10.68
C ASN A 222 16.77 13.64 11.36
N MET A 223 17.00 12.52 10.68
CA MET A 223 16.54 11.19 11.11
C MET A 223 17.45 10.10 10.55
N ASP A 224 18.09 9.33 11.43
CA ASP A 224 18.78 8.09 11.05
C ASP A 224 17.81 6.91 10.90
N ASP A 225 18.35 5.74 10.52
CA ASP A 225 17.53 4.55 10.29
C ASP A 225 16.91 3.95 11.57
N ARG A 226 17.24 4.49 12.75
CA ARG A 226 16.66 4.12 14.06
C ARG A 226 15.63 5.12 14.53
N GLY A 227 15.33 6.15 13.74
CA GLY A 227 14.41 7.23 14.10
C GLY A 227 14.97 8.26 15.08
N LEU A 228 16.29 8.34 15.23
CA LEU A 228 16.96 9.31 16.10
C LEU A 228 17.40 10.56 15.30
N PRO A 229 17.40 11.75 15.92
CA PRO A 229 18.04 12.94 15.35
C PRO A 229 19.52 12.70 15.04
N VAL A 230 20.05 13.37 14.02
CA VAL A 230 21.43 13.23 13.57
C VAL A 230 22.25 14.49 13.83
N PRO A 231 23.58 14.36 14.06
CA PRO A 231 24.46 15.53 14.10
C PRO A 231 24.36 16.33 12.80
N ASN A 232 24.23 17.65 12.91
CA ASN A 232 24.07 18.58 11.79
C ASN A 232 22.79 18.35 10.96
N GLY A 233 21.74 17.76 11.54
CA GLY A 233 20.41 17.78 10.93
C GLY A 233 19.99 19.21 10.58
N MET A 234 19.27 19.37 9.46
CA MET A 234 18.77 20.68 9.03
C MET A 234 17.74 21.25 10.03
N ASP A 235 17.55 22.57 9.99
CA ASP A 235 16.56 23.30 10.79
C ASP A 235 15.18 22.62 10.80
N HIS A 236 14.40 22.79 11.87
CA HIS A 236 13.08 22.14 12.00
C HIS A 236 12.10 22.53 10.88
N VAL A 237 12.13 23.79 10.44
CA VAL A 237 11.26 24.34 9.41
C VAL A 237 12.09 24.89 8.25
N LEU A 238 11.72 24.54 7.02
CA LEU A 238 12.33 25.04 5.77
C LEU A 238 11.25 25.61 4.84
N ASP A 239 11.67 26.26 3.76
CA ASP A 239 10.76 26.76 2.72
C ASP A 239 10.94 25.97 1.44
N LEU A 240 9.83 25.49 0.88
CA LEU A 240 9.78 24.79 -0.40
C LEU A 240 8.95 25.60 -1.39
N ASN A 241 9.62 26.12 -2.42
CA ASN A 241 9.02 27.02 -3.40
C ASN A 241 8.94 26.34 -4.77
N PHE A 242 7.75 26.22 -5.33
CA PHE A 242 7.52 25.71 -6.68
C PHE A 242 7.27 26.85 -7.67
N THR A 243 7.74 26.65 -8.91
CA THR A 243 7.39 27.49 -10.05
C THR A 243 6.57 26.68 -11.05
N MET A 244 5.41 27.18 -11.45
CA MET A 244 4.48 26.54 -12.39
C MET A 244 4.04 27.53 -13.47
N GLU A 245 3.66 27.03 -14.65
CA GLU A 245 2.96 27.86 -15.62
C GLU A 245 1.63 28.35 -15.02
N SER A 246 1.22 29.58 -15.33
CA SER A 246 -0.01 30.16 -14.77
C SER A 246 -1.27 29.35 -15.11
N GLY A 247 -1.34 28.79 -16.32
CA GLY A 247 -2.47 27.95 -16.74
C GLY A 247 -2.57 26.65 -15.94
N ASP A 248 -1.42 26.00 -15.71
CA ASP A 248 -1.31 24.79 -14.89
C ASP A 248 -1.69 25.04 -13.44
N TYR A 249 -1.19 26.12 -12.86
CA TYR A 249 -1.50 26.52 -11.50
C TYR A 249 -2.99 26.82 -11.33
N SER A 250 -3.58 27.59 -12.26
CA SER A 250 -5.01 27.90 -12.26
C SER A 250 -5.87 26.64 -12.35
N TYR A 251 -5.51 25.70 -13.23
CA TYR A 251 -6.22 24.41 -13.32
C TYR A 251 -6.10 23.62 -12.01
N LEU A 252 -4.89 23.51 -11.45
CA LEU A 252 -4.65 22.77 -10.20
C LEU A 252 -5.54 23.27 -9.05
N VAL A 253 -5.67 24.58 -8.89
CA VAL A 253 -6.45 25.18 -7.79
C VAL A 253 -7.97 25.05 -8.02
N MET A 254 -8.45 25.25 -9.25
CA MET A 254 -9.87 25.17 -9.57
C MET A 254 -10.39 23.72 -9.56
N ASN A 255 -9.57 22.77 -10.03
CA ASN A 255 -9.96 21.37 -10.25
C ASN A 255 -9.27 20.41 -9.26
N LYS A 256 -8.87 20.91 -8.08
CA LYS A 256 -8.10 20.15 -7.08
C LYS A 256 -8.72 18.81 -6.69
N THR A 257 -10.06 18.71 -6.63
CA THR A 257 -10.77 17.46 -6.28
C THR A 257 -10.70 16.37 -7.36
N PHE A 258 -10.21 16.70 -8.57
CA PHE A 258 -10.02 15.73 -9.65
C PHE A 258 -8.69 14.95 -9.51
N GLU A 259 -7.80 15.43 -8.64
CA GLU A 259 -6.49 14.84 -8.35
C GLU A 259 -5.64 14.59 -9.61
N GLN A 260 -5.72 15.50 -10.58
CA GLN A 260 -4.96 15.45 -11.84
C GLN A 260 -3.59 16.10 -11.69
N TYR A 261 -2.57 15.47 -12.27
CA TYR A 261 -1.22 16.03 -12.31
C TYR A 261 -1.13 17.25 -13.22
N ARG A 262 -0.42 18.26 -12.75
CA ARG A 262 0.05 19.41 -13.53
C ARG A 262 1.56 19.55 -13.42
N PRO A 263 2.24 20.00 -14.48
CA PRO A 263 3.69 20.15 -14.46
C PRO A 263 4.15 21.31 -13.56
N PHE A 264 5.14 20.93 -12.76
CA PHE A 264 6.26 21.71 -12.27
C PHE A 264 7.23 22.30 -13.29
N THR A 265 7.75 23.52 -13.17
CA THR A 265 8.96 23.90 -13.95
C THR A 265 10.24 23.77 -13.12
N SER A 266 10.19 24.17 -11.86
CA SER A 266 11.31 24.07 -10.91
C SER A 266 10.81 24.07 -9.47
N ALA A 267 11.65 23.60 -8.55
CA ALA A 267 11.43 23.69 -7.11
C ALA A 267 12.71 24.09 -6.41
N VAL A 268 12.63 24.98 -5.42
CA VAL A 268 13.77 25.46 -4.64
C VAL A 268 13.47 25.29 -3.16
N LEU A 269 14.40 24.64 -2.46
CA LEU A 269 14.37 24.49 -1.01
C LEU A 269 15.36 25.48 -0.37
N THR A 270 14.89 26.25 0.61
CA THR A 270 15.72 27.20 1.35
C THR A 270 15.53 27.06 2.86
N THR A 271 16.48 27.58 3.63
CA THR A 271 16.24 27.96 5.03
C THR A 271 15.25 29.11 5.10
N THR A 272 14.71 29.36 6.30
CA THR A 272 13.71 30.42 6.53
C THR A 272 14.28 31.84 6.46
N ASP A 273 15.61 31.99 6.51
CA ASP A 273 16.34 33.24 6.26
C ASP A 273 16.81 33.39 4.79
N GLY A 274 16.48 32.42 3.93
CA GLY A 274 16.65 32.51 2.47
C GLY A 274 17.94 31.90 1.91
N GLN A 275 18.71 31.13 2.69
CA GLN A 275 19.83 30.36 2.16
C GLN A 275 19.33 29.18 1.32
N GLU A 276 19.76 29.11 0.07
CA GLU A 276 19.44 27.98 -0.81
C GLU A 276 20.14 26.69 -0.33
N LEU A 277 19.35 25.61 -0.25
CA LEU A 277 19.79 24.27 0.15
C LEU A 277 19.77 23.29 -1.03
N LEU A 278 18.78 23.42 -1.91
CA LEU A 278 18.63 22.60 -3.11
C LEU A 278 17.81 23.36 -4.17
N SER A 279 18.21 23.23 -5.44
CA SER A 279 17.43 23.70 -6.59
C SER A 279 17.22 22.54 -7.57
N LEU A 280 15.96 22.26 -7.88
CA LEU A 280 15.51 21.28 -8.86
C LEU A 280 15.11 22.01 -10.14
N SER A 281 15.78 21.66 -11.24
CA SER A 281 15.71 22.37 -12.53
C SER A 281 14.94 21.59 -13.59
N LYS A 282 14.62 20.32 -13.34
CA LYS A 282 13.85 19.49 -14.26
C LYS A 282 12.36 19.59 -13.96
N PRO A 283 11.50 19.70 -15.00
CA PRO A 283 10.05 19.69 -14.82
C PRO A 283 9.56 18.41 -14.15
N GLY A 284 9.00 18.53 -12.96
CA GLY A 284 8.27 17.45 -12.27
C GLY A 284 6.76 17.59 -12.43
N ARG A 285 5.99 16.87 -11.62
CA ARG A 285 4.53 16.95 -11.60
C ARG A 285 3.97 17.03 -10.19
N ILE A 286 2.93 17.83 -10.01
CA ILE A 286 2.24 18.05 -8.74
C ILE A 286 0.74 17.85 -8.93
N ARG A 287 0.08 17.24 -7.96
CA ARG A 287 -1.39 17.13 -7.90
C ARG A 287 -1.87 17.29 -6.47
N ALA A 288 -3.10 17.74 -6.31
CA ALA A 288 -3.82 17.53 -5.05
C ALA A 288 -4.03 16.02 -4.81
N LYS A 289 -4.02 15.60 -3.55
CA LYS A 289 -4.22 14.19 -3.15
C LYS A 289 -4.90 14.13 -1.79
N GLY A 290 -5.97 13.37 -1.68
CA GLY A 290 -6.61 13.07 -0.40
C GLY A 290 -8.08 12.74 -0.57
N GLN A 291 -8.70 12.29 0.51
CA GLN A 291 -10.13 12.02 0.57
C GLN A 291 -10.81 13.13 1.40
N SER A 292 -11.12 12.88 2.67
CA SER A 292 -11.70 13.86 3.60
C SER A 292 -10.86 15.14 3.69
N SER A 293 -9.55 15.02 3.88
CA SER A 293 -8.65 16.16 4.05
C SER A 293 -8.66 17.11 2.85
N LEU A 294 -8.66 16.57 1.63
CA LEU A 294 -8.77 17.35 0.39
C LEU A 294 -10.17 17.93 0.20
N TYR A 295 -11.22 17.14 0.45
CA TYR A 295 -12.60 17.59 0.33
C TYR A 295 -12.90 18.76 1.27
N LEU A 296 -12.59 18.60 2.55
CA LEU A 296 -12.84 19.60 3.57
C LEU A 296 -12.02 20.86 3.33
N ALA A 297 -10.73 20.73 2.99
CA ALA A 297 -9.91 21.89 2.59
C ALA A 297 -10.51 22.64 1.40
N SER A 298 -11.04 21.90 0.41
CA SER A 298 -11.65 22.47 -0.79
C SER A 298 -12.96 23.19 -0.49
N CYS A 299 -13.86 22.55 0.27
CA CYS A 299 -15.16 23.11 0.64
C CYS A 299 -15.02 24.33 1.57
N MET A 300 -14.08 24.29 2.51
CA MET A 300 -13.82 25.39 3.45
C MET A 300 -13.03 26.55 2.83
N GLY A 301 -12.58 26.44 1.58
CA GLY A 301 -11.80 27.48 0.90
C GLY A 301 -10.39 27.67 1.48
N ALA A 302 -9.79 26.59 1.99
CA ALA A 302 -8.46 26.65 2.57
C ALA A 302 -7.40 26.83 1.46
N PRO A 303 -6.44 27.76 1.60
CA PRO A 303 -5.30 27.85 0.67
C PRO A 303 -4.39 26.62 0.79
N ALA A 304 -4.34 26.03 1.99
CA ALA A 304 -3.57 24.84 2.31
C ALA A 304 -4.42 23.58 2.11
N PHE A 305 -4.18 22.87 1.00
CA PHE A 305 -4.73 21.54 0.72
C PHE A 305 -3.59 20.55 0.38
N PRO A 306 -3.81 19.23 0.50
CA PRO A 306 -2.73 18.25 0.45
C PRO A 306 -2.27 17.96 -0.98
N PHE A 307 -0.96 17.73 -1.15
CA PHE A 307 -0.35 17.44 -2.45
C PHE A 307 0.42 16.12 -2.48
N GLN A 308 0.46 15.51 -3.67
CA GLN A 308 1.50 14.58 -4.09
C GLN A 308 2.38 15.25 -5.14
N VAL A 309 3.69 15.18 -4.95
CA VAL A 309 4.70 15.78 -5.83
C VAL A 309 5.66 14.69 -6.29
N GLU A 310 5.95 14.68 -7.59
CA GLU A 310 6.93 13.79 -8.21
C GLU A 310 7.99 14.62 -8.93
N MET A 311 9.25 14.33 -8.62
CA MET A 311 10.40 15.05 -9.16
C MET A 311 10.64 14.67 -10.62
N GLY A 312 11.20 15.62 -11.38
CA GLY A 312 11.39 15.49 -12.82
C GLY A 312 12.72 14.86 -13.21
N GLY A 313 12.72 14.03 -14.26
CA GLY A 313 13.94 13.39 -14.77
C GLY A 313 14.56 12.47 -13.72
N ASN A 314 15.88 12.58 -13.52
CA ASN A 314 16.62 11.81 -12.52
C ASN A 314 16.98 12.65 -11.27
N GLU A 315 16.36 13.82 -11.09
CA GLU A 315 16.57 14.65 -9.89
C GLU A 315 15.72 14.14 -8.72
N THR A 316 16.22 14.28 -7.49
CA THR A 316 15.50 13.89 -6.26
C THR A 316 15.56 14.99 -5.22
N LEU A 317 14.57 15.04 -4.33
CA LEU A 317 14.62 15.87 -3.12
C LEU A 317 15.28 15.04 -2.01
N PHE A 318 16.61 15.10 -1.93
CA PHE A 318 17.41 14.34 -0.96
C PHE A 318 17.08 12.83 -0.97
N GLY A 319 17.07 12.23 -2.17
CA GLY A 319 16.74 10.82 -2.39
C GLY A 319 15.25 10.56 -2.66
N ALA A 320 14.34 11.44 -2.24
CA ALA A 320 12.91 11.28 -2.52
C ALA A 320 12.58 11.66 -3.98
N GLU A 321 12.05 10.70 -4.72
CA GLU A 321 11.49 10.88 -6.07
C GLU A 321 10.04 11.36 -5.99
N ARG A 322 9.33 10.91 -4.94
CA ARG A 322 7.96 11.30 -4.64
C ARG A 322 7.82 11.69 -3.18
N ILE A 323 7.09 12.77 -2.93
CA ILE A 323 6.75 13.25 -1.60
C ILE A 323 5.26 13.55 -1.49
N TYR A 324 4.76 13.53 -0.25
CA TYR A 324 3.47 14.08 0.12
C TYR A 324 3.67 15.36 0.92
N LEU A 325 2.83 16.35 0.65
CA LEU A 325 2.71 17.57 1.45
C LEU A 325 1.35 17.51 2.13
N ARG A 326 1.35 17.17 3.42
CA ARG A 326 0.15 17.01 4.24
C ARG A 326 -0.08 18.25 5.10
N HIS A 327 -1.26 18.82 5.01
CA HIS A 327 -1.71 19.86 5.94
C HIS A 327 -2.26 19.22 7.22
N HIS A 328 -2.64 20.03 8.20
CA HIS A 328 -2.93 19.57 9.57
C HIS A 328 -4.40 19.61 9.93
N ILE A 329 -5.30 19.46 8.96
CA ILE A 329 -6.72 19.27 9.31
C ILE A 329 -6.87 17.98 10.14
N GLY A 330 -7.58 18.07 11.25
CA GLY A 330 -7.72 16.99 12.23
C GLY A 330 -6.53 16.84 13.19
N ASP A 331 -5.30 17.23 12.81
CA ASP A 331 -4.13 17.14 13.70
C ASP A 331 -3.82 18.47 14.39
N TYR A 332 -4.45 18.71 15.55
CA TYR A 332 -4.24 19.94 16.33
C TYR A 332 -2.82 20.07 16.93
N SER A 333 -2.05 18.99 16.98
CA SER A 333 -0.67 19.02 17.45
C SER A 333 0.31 19.47 16.36
N PHE A 334 -0.11 19.43 15.09
CA PHE A 334 0.75 19.59 13.93
C PHE A 334 1.95 18.62 13.95
N MET A 335 1.92 17.51 14.68
CA MET A 335 3.10 16.68 14.93
C MET A 335 2.88 15.18 14.74
N ARG A 336 1.65 14.68 14.61
CA ARG A 336 1.38 13.24 14.68
C ARG A 336 2.13 12.43 13.63
N ASP A 337 2.04 12.79 12.35
CA ASP A 337 2.79 12.12 11.28
C ASP A 337 4.32 12.17 11.52
N TYR A 338 4.83 13.28 12.07
CA TYR A 338 6.26 13.44 12.40
C TYR A 338 6.67 12.53 13.57
N ALA A 339 5.89 12.52 14.64
CA ALA A 339 6.16 11.77 15.85
C ALA A 339 5.99 10.27 15.63
N TYR A 340 4.88 9.86 15.01
CA TYR A 340 4.51 8.44 14.89
C TYR A 340 5.46 7.70 13.95
N ASN A 341 5.91 8.31 12.85
CA ASN A 341 6.92 7.67 12.01
C ASN A 341 8.28 7.51 12.70
N ARG A 342 8.65 8.43 13.62
CA ARG A 342 9.84 8.24 14.47
C ARG A 342 9.65 7.13 15.48
N MET A 343 8.44 6.99 16.03
CA MET A 343 8.10 5.88 16.91
C MET A 343 8.21 4.53 16.18
N LEU A 344 7.65 4.44 14.96
CA LEU A 344 7.72 3.24 14.13
C LEU A 344 9.17 2.82 13.86
N ALA A 345 10.02 3.77 13.43
CA ALA A 345 11.45 3.51 13.21
C ALA A 345 12.16 3.01 14.48
N ARG A 346 11.92 3.65 15.62
CA ARG A 346 12.51 3.26 16.92
C ARG A 346 12.03 1.90 17.39
N PHE A 347 10.83 1.50 16.97
CA PHE A 347 10.22 0.22 17.31
C PHE A 347 10.48 -0.88 16.27
N GLY A 348 11.31 -0.61 15.26
CA GLY A 348 11.67 -1.58 14.22
C GLY A 348 10.52 -1.91 13.27
N LEU A 349 9.53 -1.01 13.14
CA LEU A 349 8.44 -1.11 12.18
C LEU A 349 8.73 -0.27 10.93
N PRO A 350 8.13 -0.60 9.77
CA PRO A 350 8.19 0.21 8.56
C PRO A 350 7.76 1.65 8.83
N TYR A 351 8.48 2.62 8.25
CA TYR A 351 8.27 4.04 8.54
C TYR A 351 8.65 4.94 7.36
N LEU A 352 8.12 6.16 7.39
CA LEU A 352 8.39 7.21 6.43
C LEU A 352 9.09 8.38 7.11
N ARG A 353 10.09 8.98 6.48
CA ARG A 353 10.68 10.20 7.05
C ARG A 353 9.79 11.40 6.75
N ALA A 354 9.68 12.29 7.73
CA ALA A 354 8.85 13.49 7.65
C ALA A 354 9.55 14.71 8.26
N ARG A 355 9.23 15.91 7.75
CA ARG A 355 9.71 17.19 8.28
C ARG A 355 8.72 18.32 8.03
N LYS A 356 8.94 19.48 8.65
CA LYS A 356 8.10 20.67 8.44
C LYS A 356 8.63 21.57 7.34
N VAL A 357 7.73 22.07 6.51
CA VAL A 357 8.01 23.02 5.44
C VAL A 357 6.89 24.05 5.29
N ARG A 358 7.22 25.28 4.92
CA ARG A 358 6.26 26.21 4.31
C ARG A 358 6.30 26.03 2.81
N VAL A 359 5.14 25.96 2.18
CA VAL A 359 5.03 25.72 0.74
C VAL A 359 4.51 26.95 0.04
N SER A 360 5.22 27.41 -0.98
CA SER A 360 4.73 28.46 -1.89
C SER A 360 4.73 27.98 -3.34
N ILE A 361 3.78 28.46 -4.13
CA ILE A 361 3.72 28.22 -5.58
C ILE A 361 3.60 29.58 -6.28
N ASN A 362 4.51 29.87 -7.21
CA ASN A 362 4.56 31.15 -7.93
C ASN A 362 4.60 32.38 -6.99
N GLY A 363 5.26 32.25 -5.85
CA GLY A 363 5.35 33.29 -4.81
C GLY A 363 4.13 33.41 -3.90
N ASN A 364 3.07 32.63 -4.11
CA ASN A 364 1.91 32.58 -3.22
C ASN A 364 2.13 31.51 -2.16
N LEU A 365 2.10 31.90 -0.88
CA LEU A 365 2.15 30.96 0.23
C LEU A 365 0.86 30.13 0.28
N HIS A 366 0.99 28.81 0.19
CA HIS A 366 -0.14 27.88 0.36
C HIS A 366 -0.39 27.55 1.82
N GLY A 367 0.67 27.33 2.61
CA GLY A 367 0.53 27.03 4.04
C GLY A 367 1.74 26.33 4.65
N PHE A 368 1.56 25.88 5.88
CA PHE A 368 2.50 25.06 6.63
C PHE A 368 2.16 23.57 6.49
N TYR A 369 3.15 22.75 6.16
CA TYR A 369 2.96 21.34 5.78
C TYR A 369 3.91 20.41 6.52
N THR A 370 3.46 19.17 6.73
CA THR A 370 4.33 18.01 6.88
C THR A 370 4.73 17.52 5.50
N LEU A 371 6.00 17.67 5.14
CA LEU A 371 6.60 16.99 3.99
C LEU A 371 6.98 15.57 4.42
N MET A 372 6.52 14.58 3.67
CA MET A 372 6.66 13.17 4.00
C MET A 372 7.12 12.38 2.77
N GLU A 373 7.98 11.39 2.96
CA GLU A 373 8.29 10.40 1.91
C GLU A 373 7.00 9.69 1.48
N ALA A 374 6.87 9.41 0.18
CA ALA A 374 5.83 8.50 -0.29
C ALA A 374 6.25 7.03 -0.05
N PRO A 375 5.35 6.14 0.41
CA PRO A 375 5.68 4.75 0.73
C PRO A 375 6.00 3.88 -0.49
N ASP A 376 5.52 4.28 -1.66
CA ASP A 376 5.63 3.59 -2.93
C ASP A 376 6.97 3.91 -3.65
N GLN A 377 8.08 3.76 -2.92
CA GLN A 377 9.44 3.99 -3.40
C GLN A 377 10.40 2.88 -2.92
N ASP A 378 11.25 2.39 -3.83
CA ASP A 378 12.13 1.23 -3.57
C ASP A 378 13.09 1.43 -2.41
N TYR A 379 13.68 2.62 -2.27
CA TYR A 379 14.64 2.89 -1.19
C TYR A 379 13.96 2.92 0.19
N VAL A 380 12.68 3.35 0.24
CA VAL A 380 11.85 3.35 1.47
C VAL A 380 11.51 1.92 1.85
N PHE A 381 11.10 1.11 0.86
CA PHE A 381 10.79 -0.29 1.05
C PHE A 381 12.04 -1.06 1.53
N HIS A 382 13.16 -0.92 0.83
CA HIS A 382 14.43 -1.58 1.19
C HIS A 382 14.90 -1.24 2.60
N ARG A 383 14.75 0.02 3.04
CA ARG A 383 15.09 0.44 4.41
C ARG A 383 14.22 -0.24 5.47
N SER A 384 12.95 -0.46 5.15
CA SER A 384 11.95 -0.95 6.11
C SER A 384 11.92 -2.49 6.21
N PHE A 385 12.41 -3.20 5.20
CA PHE A 385 12.25 -4.66 5.08
C PHE A 385 13.60 -5.37 4.88
N PRO A 386 14.19 -5.95 5.94
CA PRO A 386 15.46 -6.68 5.86
C PRO A 386 15.43 -7.89 4.89
N ASP A 387 14.25 -8.48 4.70
CA ASP A 387 13.99 -9.59 3.79
C ASP A 387 13.81 -9.17 2.32
N PHE A 388 13.91 -7.87 2.01
CA PHE A 388 13.72 -7.33 0.66
C PHE A 388 14.51 -8.11 -0.41
N ASN A 389 13.77 -8.71 -1.34
CA ASN A 389 14.28 -9.36 -2.53
C ASN A 389 13.88 -8.54 -3.77
N PRO A 390 14.83 -7.90 -4.47
CA PRO A 390 14.53 -7.12 -5.68
C PRO A 390 13.79 -7.89 -6.78
N GLN A 391 13.82 -9.23 -6.76
CA GLN A 391 13.14 -10.07 -7.74
C GLN A 391 11.73 -10.51 -7.32
N ALA A 392 11.38 -10.34 -6.04
CA ALA A 392 10.09 -10.74 -5.50
C ALA A 392 9.79 -9.90 -4.27
N TYR A 393 9.09 -8.79 -4.45
CA TYR A 393 8.54 -8.00 -3.36
C TYR A 393 7.28 -7.27 -3.83
N ALA A 394 6.43 -6.86 -2.91
CA ALA A 394 5.24 -6.07 -3.22
C ALA A 394 4.81 -5.19 -2.05
N LEU A 395 4.17 -4.07 -2.38
CA LEU A 395 3.47 -3.19 -1.46
C LEU A 395 2.08 -2.90 -2.02
N PHE A 396 1.05 -3.18 -1.22
CA PHE A 396 -0.34 -2.94 -1.58
C PHE A 396 -0.93 -1.86 -0.69
N LYS A 397 -1.55 -0.83 -1.29
CA LYS A 397 -2.38 0.11 -0.56
C LYS A 397 -3.78 -0.46 -0.43
N ILE A 398 -4.23 -0.54 0.82
CA ILE A 398 -5.60 -0.86 1.18
C ILE A 398 -6.37 0.46 1.35
N LYS A 399 -7.44 0.65 0.58
CA LYS A 399 -8.27 1.87 0.58
C LYS A 399 -9.58 1.64 1.33
N SER A 400 -10.25 2.74 1.67
CA SER A 400 -11.56 2.75 2.33
C SER A 400 -12.56 1.86 1.58
N PHE A 401 -13.46 1.21 2.31
CA PHE A 401 -14.45 0.23 1.83
C PHE A 401 -13.87 -1.10 1.31
N ALA A 402 -12.56 -1.31 1.36
CA ALA A 402 -11.99 -2.60 0.99
C ALA A 402 -12.26 -3.70 2.03
N TYR A 403 -12.28 -3.34 3.32
CA TYR A 403 -12.46 -4.28 4.44
C TYR A 403 -13.87 -4.89 4.43
N ASP A 404 -14.90 -4.05 4.32
CA ASP A 404 -16.30 -4.48 4.39
C ASP A 404 -16.83 -5.11 3.08
N CYS A 405 -15.95 -5.45 2.13
CA CYS A 405 -16.39 -5.97 0.85
C CYS A 405 -17.19 -7.27 1.01
N GLY A 406 -18.37 -7.32 0.38
CA GLY A 406 -19.27 -8.48 0.40
C GLY A 406 -20.20 -8.47 1.60
N SER A 407 -19.91 -7.63 2.60
CA SER A 407 -20.77 -7.29 3.71
C SER A 407 -21.72 -6.18 3.23
N TYR A 408 -22.85 -6.54 2.62
CA TYR A 408 -23.87 -5.57 2.18
C TYR A 408 -25.27 -6.07 2.53
N THR A 409 -26.14 -5.18 3.00
CA THR A 409 -27.55 -5.49 3.29
C THR A 409 -28.34 -5.74 2.01
N ASN A 410 -29.47 -6.46 2.12
CA ASN A 410 -30.37 -6.66 0.98
C ASN A 410 -30.89 -5.34 0.40
N GLU A 411 -31.18 -4.34 1.24
CA GLU A 411 -31.63 -3.02 0.79
C GLU A 411 -30.55 -2.30 -0.01
N GLU A 412 -29.31 -2.31 0.48
CA GLU A 412 -28.19 -1.70 -0.25
C GLU A 412 -27.93 -2.39 -1.59
N ILE A 413 -28.00 -3.73 -1.61
CA ILE A 413 -27.89 -4.53 -2.82
C ILE A 413 -29.02 -4.21 -3.80
N GLU A 414 -30.26 -4.05 -3.34
CA GLU A 414 -31.39 -3.68 -4.19
C GLU A 414 -31.19 -2.31 -4.84
N VAL A 415 -30.73 -1.32 -4.06
CA VAL A 415 -30.42 0.04 -4.56
C VAL A 415 -29.31 -0.01 -5.62
N ALA A 416 -28.22 -0.71 -5.37
CA ALA A 416 -27.14 -0.86 -6.34
C ALA A 416 -27.57 -1.69 -7.57
N SER A 417 -28.37 -2.74 -7.38
CA SER A 417 -28.86 -3.61 -8.46
C SER A 417 -29.72 -2.88 -9.48
N ALA A 418 -30.48 -1.87 -9.04
CA ALA A 418 -31.27 -1.02 -9.94
C ALA A 418 -30.41 -0.28 -10.98
N ARG A 419 -29.11 -0.13 -10.72
CA ARG A 419 -28.13 0.56 -11.56
C ARG A 419 -27.28 -0.37 -12.44
N LEU A 420 -27.48 -1.69 -12.35
CA LEU A 420 -26.67 -2.67 -13.11
C LEU A 420 -26.69 -2.48 -14.62
N HIS A 421 -27.80 -1.97 -15.16
CA HIS A 421 -28.00 -1.74 -16.59
C HIS A 421 -27.46 -0.39 -17.08
N GLU A 422 -26.89 0.44 -16.21
CA GLU A 422 -26.20 1.66 -16.63
C GLU A 422 -25.05 1.27 -17.59
N THR A 423 -25.23 1.56 -18.88
CA THR A 423 -24.35 1.11 -19.99
C THR A 423 -23.08 1.95 -20.15
N ALA A 424 -22.98 3.06 -19.42
CA ALA A 424 -21.72 3.76 -19.25
C ALA A 424 -20.88 2.94 -18.27
N THR A 425 -19.87 2.24 -18.78
CA THR A 425 -18.79 1.76 -17.90
C THR A 425 -18.25 3.00 -17.17
N PRO A 426 -18.16 2.99 -15.83
CA PRO A 426 -17.86 4.19 -15.08
C PRO A 426 -16.51 4.79 -15.49
N PRO A 427 -16.26 6.02 -15.05
CA PRO A 427 -15.49 6.04 -13.81
C PRO A 427 -16.40 6.17 -12.59
N TYR A 428 -16.17 5.31 -11.60
CA TYR A 428 -16.95 5.27 -10.37
C TYR A 428 -16.69 6.55 -9.57
N ALA A 429 -17.61 6.94 -8.71
CA ALA A 429 -17.48 8.16 -7.93
C ALA A 429 -16.23 8.17 -7.03
N PHE A 430 -15.84 7.00 -6.49
CA PHE A 430 -14.62 6.83 -5.70
C PHE A 430 -13.33 6.92 -6.54
N GLN A 431 -13.42 6.81 -7.88
CA GLN A 431 -12.26 6.93 -8.77
C GLN A 431 -11.89 8.39 -8.99
N ARG A 432 -10.59 8.68 -9.07
CA ARG A 432 -10.07 10.01 -9.45
C ARG A 432 -10.36 10.32 -10.93
N GLY A 433 -10.57 11.59 -11.27
CA GLY A 433 -10.77 11.99 -12.66
C GLY A 433 -11.60 13.25 -12.82
N GLU A 434 -11.64 13.76 -14.05
CA GLU A 434 -12.46 14.91 -14.46
C GLU A 434 -13.96 14.59 -14.55
N HIS A 435 -14.35 13.33 -14.33
CA HIS A 435 -15.76 12.94 -14.18
C HIS A 435 -16.36 13.39 -12.85
N LYS A 436 -15.51 13.69 -11.85
CA LYS A 436 -15.94 14.28 -10.59
C LYS A 436 -16.45 15.71 -10.83
N GLU A 437 -17.41 16.13 -10.01
CA GLU A 437 -17.88 17.51 -10.04
C GLU A 437 -16.91 18.44 -9.30
N VAL A 438 -16.80 19.69 -9.77
CA VAL A 438 -16.06 20.72 -9.05
C VAL A 438 -16.82 21.01 -7.76
N LEU A 439 -16.14 20.89 -6.64
CA LEU A 439 -16.74 21.13 -5.33
C LEU A 439 -16.98 22.62 -5.10
N GLU A 440 -18.17 22.97 -4.60
CA GLU A 440 -18.49 24.34 -4.20
C GLU A 440 -17.68 24.75 -2.97
N GLU A 441 -17.11 25.96 -3.01
CA GLU A 441 -16.42 26.57 -1.88
C GLU A 441 -17.42 27.33 -1.00
N LEU A 442 -17.75 26.75 0.16
CA LEU A 442 -18.69 27.32 1.14
C LEU A 442 -18.01 28.24 2.16
N GLY A 443 -16.70 28.07 2.35
CA GLY A 443 -15.88 28.83 3.28
C GLY A 443 -15.85 28.26 4.70
N LEU A 444 -14.84 28.68 5.48
CA LEU A 444 -14.50 28.14 6.79
C LEU A 444 -15.68 28.10 7.80
N PHE A 445 -16.55 29.11 7.78
CA PHE A 445 -17.68 29.20 8.73
C PHE A 445 -18.84 28.24 8.41
N GLN A 446 -18.75 27.47 7.32
CA GLN A 446 -19.70 26.41 6.97
C GLN A 446 -19.08 25.01 7.15
N SER A 447 -18.15 24.86 8.10
CA SER A 447 -17.43 23.61 8.31
C SER A 447 -18.34 22.41 8.58
N GLU A 448 -19.43 22.60 9.35
CA GLU A 448 -20.43 21.56 9.62
C GLU A 448 -21.11 21.09 8.33
N THR A 449 -21.56 22.03 7.49
CA THR A 449 -22.16 21.71 6.18
C THR A 449 -21.16 21.02 5.25
N CYS A 450 -19.88 21.40 5.28
CA CYS A 450 -18.85 20.70 4.52
C CYS A 450 -18.67 19.24 4.96
N ILE A 451 -18.72 18.97 6.27
CA ILE A 451 -18.65 17.61 6.83
C ILE A 451 -19.90 16.81 6.44
N GLU A 452 -21.09 17.38 6.62
CA GLU A 452 -22.36 16.73 6.24
C GLU A 452 -22.41 16.37 4.75
N ASN A 453 -21.94 17.27 3.87
CA ASN A 453 -21.87 17.01 2.44
C ASN A 453 -20.82 15.94 2.09
N TYR A 454 -19.66 15.96 2.75
CA TYR A 454 -18.65 14.93 2.59
C TYR A 454 -19.19 13.55 2.98
N ASP A 455 -19.81 13.42 4.16
CA ASP A 455 -20.36 12.15 4.63
C ASP A 455 -21.48 11.66 3.72
N LYS A 456 -22.32 12.58 3.23
CA LYS A 456 -23.35 12.25 2.25
C LYS A 456 -22.75 11.72 0.95
N ASP A 457 -21.72 12.37 0.40
CA ASP A 457 -21.05 11.91 -0.82
C ASP A 457 -20.37 10.55 -0.60
N LEU A 458 -19.70 10.38 0.54
CA LEU A 458 -19.01 9.16 0.90
C LEU A 458 -19.97 7.97 1.03
N TRP A 459 -21.03 8.11 1.82
CA TRP A 459 -21.91 6.99 2.17
C TRP A 459 -23.11 6.82 1.23
N LYS A 460 -23.55 7.87 0.53
CA LYS A 460 -24.72 7.78 -0.39
C LYS A 460 -24.35 7.72 -1.86
N ARG A 461 -23.08 7.89 -2.21
CA ARG A 461 -22.61 7.80 -3.60
C ARG A 461 -21.43 6.85 -3.72
N ASP A 462 -20.31 7.14 -3.08
CA ASP A 462 -19.07 6.37 -3.26
C ASP A 462 -19.23 4.93 -2.77
N TYR A 463 -19.77 4.73 -1.56
CA TYR A 463 -20.06 3.41 -0.99
C TYR A 463 -21.00 2.57 -1.89
N TYR A 464 -22.11 3.14 -2.38
CA TYR A 464 -23.02 2.42 -3.29
C TYR A 464 -22.39 2.09 -4.65
N ASP A 465 -21.45 2.91 -5.13
CA ASP A 465 -20.68 2.60 -6.32
C ASP A 465 -19.72 1.41 -6.10
N VAL A 466 -19.19 1.22 -4.88
CA VAL A 466 -18.44 0.01 -4.51
C VAL A 466 -19.33 -1.23 -4.56
N ILE A 467 -20.57 -1.14 -4.04
CA ILE A 467 -21.54 -2.25 -4.12
C ILE A 467 -21.89 -2.57 -5.57
N LEU A 468 -22.10 -1.54 -6.40
CA LEU A 468 -22.34 -1.70 -7.83
C LEU A 468 -21.16 -2.36 -8.55
N ALA A 469 -19.92 -2.00 -8.19
CA ALA A 469 -18.72 -2.67 -8.68
C ALA A 469 -18.70 -4.14 -8.28
N TRP A 470 -18.93 -4.46 -7.01
CA TRP A 470 -19.01 -5.83 -6.52
C TRP A 470 -20.04 -6.67 -7.28
N LEU A 471 -21.24 -6.13 -7.53
CA LEU A 471 -22.27 -6.83 -8.32
C LEU A 471 -21.84 -7.07 -9.78
N ARG A 472 -21.04 -6.18 -10.39
CA ARG A 472 -20.53 -6.32 -11.77
C ARG A 472 -19.38 -7.31 -11.88
N TYR A 473 -18.68 -7.59 -10.78
CA TYR A 473 -17.66 -8.62 -10.66
C TYR A 473 -18.22 -9.94 -10.12
N ASP A 474 -19.50 -10.23 -10.40
CA ASP A 474 -20.16 -11.47 -9.98
C ASP A 474 -20.05 -11.74 -8.47
N LYS A 475 -19.97 -10.68 -7.66
CA LYS A 475 -19.80 -10.72 -6.21
C LYS A 475 -18.45 -11.26 -5.71
N ASP A 476 -17.42 -11.29 -6.55
CA ASP A 476 -16.06 -11.67 -6.13
C ASP A 476 -15.30 -10.43 -5.59
N CYS A 477 -15.11 -10.38 -4.28
CA CYS A 477 -14.40 -9.27 -3.64
C CYS A 477 -12.94 -9.14 -4.07
N ALA A 478 -12.22 -10.25 -4.23
CA ALA A 478 -10.81 -10.19 -4.54
C ALA A 478 -10.58 -9.64 -5.96
N ASP A 479 -11.36 -10.13 -6.94
CA ASP A 479 -11.27 -9.63 -8.31
C ASP A 479 -11.77 -8.19 -8.44
N MET A 480 -12.84 -7.82 -7.72
CA MET A 480 -13.36 -6.45 -7.72
C MET A 480 -12.35 -5.47 -7.10
N LEU A 481 -11.86 -5.73 -5.89
CA LEU A 481 -10.99 -4.81 -5.16
C LEU A 481 -9.67 -4.58 -5.92
N LEU A 482 -9.13 -5.62 -6.55
CA LEU A 482 -7.93 -5.52 -7.39
C LEU A 482 -8.22 -4.86 -8.74
N GLY A 483 -9.37 -5.17 -9.36
CA GLY A 483 -9.77 -4.65 -10.66
C GLY A 483 -10.08 -3.15 -10.65
N GLU A 484 -10.74 -2.68 -9.60
CA GLU A 484 -11.14 -1.27 -9.42
C GLU A 484 -10.13 -0.44 -8.62
N GLY A 485 -9.04 -1.07 -8.16
CA GLY A 485 -7.94 -0.40 -7.46
C GLY A 485 -8.29 0.08 -6.06
N LEU A 486 -9.20 -0.60 -5.36
CA LEU A 486 -9.43 -0.43 -3.91
C LEU A 486 -8.37 -1.17 -3.07
N VAL A 487 -7.78 -2.22 -3.64
CA VAL A 487 -6.49 -2.78 -3.23
C VAL A 487 -5.52 -2.64 -4.40
N GLU A 488 -4.59 -1.70 -4.31
CA GLU A 488 -3.70 -1.33 -5.42
C GLU A 488 -2.26 -1.74 -5.13
N GLN A 489 -1.62 -2.41 -6.10
CA GLN A 489 -0.19 -2.69 -6.03
C GLN A 489 0.60 -1.41 -6.35
N ASP A 490 0.92 -0.64 -5.31
CA ASP A 490 1.64 0.62 -5.42
C ASP A 490 3.13 0.42 -5.75
N LEU A 491 3.72 -0.70 -5.33
CA LEU A 491 5.13 -1.03 -5.58
C LEU A 491 5.36 -2.54 -5.74
N GLY A 492 6.40 -2.92 -6.49
CA GLY A 492 6.95 -4.26 -6.51
C GLY A 492 6.73 -5.06 -7.80
N THR A 493 7.03 -6.35 -7.73
CA THR A 493 7.00 -7.24 -8.90
C THR A 493 5.60 -7.80 -9.14
N LYS A 494 5.28 -8.08 -10.41
CA LYS A 494 3.93 -8.54 -10.82
C LYS A 494 3.54 -9.93 -10.29
N GLY A 495 4.47 -10.64 -9.63
CA GLY A 495 4.30 -12.01 -9.18
C GLY A 495 3.25 -12.20 -8.08
N PHE A 496 2.91 -11.15 -7.32
CA PHE A 496 2.08 -11.24 -6.11
C PHE A 496 0.57 -11.19 -6.34
N LYS A 497 0.12 -11.11 -7.59
CA LYS A 497 -1.32 -10.99 -7.91
C LYS A 497 -2.14 -12.16 -7.39
N LYS A 498 -1.57 -13.37 -7.39
CA LYS A 498 -2.28 -14.57 -6.92
C LYS A 498 -2.34 -14.57 -5.39
N GLU A 499 -1.23 -14.26 -4.75
CA GLU A 499 -1.04 -14.27 -3.30
C GLU A 499 -1.91 -13.21 -2.62
N ILE A 500 -2.02 -12.01 -3.20
CA ILE A 500 -2.90 -10.97 -2.65
C ILE A 500 -4.38 -11.33 -2.86
N ARG A 501 -4.74 -11.95 -4.00
CA ARG A 501 -6.11 -12.43 -4.23
C ARG A 501 -6.49 -13.51 -3.20
N GLU A 502 -5.59 -14.46 -2.95
CA GLU A 502 -5.77 -15.49 -1.91
C GLU A 502 -5.91 -14.88 -0.52
N TRP A 503 -5.08 -13.89 -0.16
CA TRP A 503 -5.18 -13.19 1.12
C TRP A 503 -6.53 -12.46 1.28
N ILE A 504 -6.99 -11.73 0.25
CA ILE A 504 -8.28 -11.04 0.30
C ILE A 504 -9.41 -12.03 0.54
N SER A 505 -9.44 -13.13 -0.23
CA SER A 505 -10.50 -14.14 -0.13
C SER A 505 -10.50 -14.94 1.18
N MET A 506 -9.39 -14.97 1.92
CA MET A 506 -9.24 -15.84 3.10
C MET A 506 -9.15 -15.10 4.42
N ASP A 507 -8.70 -13.85 4.42
CA ASP A 507 -8.31 -13.12 5.64
C ASP A 507 -8.88 -11.71 5.75
N TYR A 508 -9.34 -11.12 4.65
CA TYR A 508 -9.66 -9.69 4.60
C TYR A 508 -11.12 -9.39 4.26
N SER A 509 -11.85 -10.33 3.66
CA SER A 509 -13.28 -10.14 3.41
C SER A 509 -14.13 -10.59 4.60
N ASP A 510 -15.19 -9.83 4.87
CA ASP A 510 -16.20 -10.14 5.89
C ASP A 510 -17.01 -11.42 5.64
N GLU A 511 -16.85 -12.04 4.46
CA GLU A 511 -17.38 -13.38 4.20
C GLU A 511 -16.73 -14.46 5.10
N VAL A 512 -15.60 -14.14 5.74
CA VAL A 512 -14.82 -15.05 6.60
C VAL A 512 -14.71 -14.47 8.03
N LEU A 513 -15.84 -14.34 8.71
CA LEU A 513 -15.84 -13.96 10.13
C LEU A 513 -15.13 -15.02 10.99
N CYS A 514 -14.33 -14.57 11.95
CA CYS A 514 -13.81 -15.41 13.02
C CYS A 514 -14.95 -16.16 13.75
N THR A 515 -14.82 -17.48 13.85
CA THR A 515 -15.63 -18.29 14.76
C THR A 515 -15.07 -18.19 16.18
N GLU A 516 -15.63 -18.94 17.13
CA GLU A 516 -15.08 -19.06 18.49
C GLU A 516 -13.55 -19.26 18.47
N ASN A 517 -12.81 -18.40 19.17
CA ASN A 517 -11.34 -18.32 19.20
C ASN A 517 -10.64 -18.09 17.85
N CYS A 518 -11.35 -17.66 16.82
CA CYS A 518 -10.85 -17.61 15.45
C CYS A 518 -10.29 -18.96 14.96
N ALA A 519 -10.80 -20.10 15.46
CA ALA A 519 -10.29 -21.43 15.12
C ALA A 519 -10.39 -21.81 13.63
N ASN A 520 -11.17 -21.05 12.86
CA ASN A 520 -11.33 -21.18 11.41
C ASN A 520 -10.31 -20.35 10.60
N SER A 521 -9.48 -19.51 11.23
CA SER A 521 -8.50 -18.68 10.58
C SER A 521 -7.09 -19.29 10.62
N ASN A 522 -6.33 -19.09 9.54
CA ASN A 522 -4.91 -19.44 9.44
C ASN A 522 -4.04 -18.19 9.22
N LEU A 523 -4.55 -17.00 9.56
CA LEU A 523 -3.85 -15.73 9.32
C LEU A 523 -2.45 -15.72 9.93
N ALA A 524 -2.29 -16.25 11.15
CA ALA A 524 -1.01 -16.34 11.85
C ALA A 524 0.09 -17.09 11.06
N GLU A 525 -0.27 -18.00 10.15
CA GLU A 525 0.69 -18.73 9.29
C GLU A 525 1.08 -17.95 8.03
N ARG A 526 0.31 -16.92 7.66
CA ARG A 526 0.48 -16.13 6.43
C ARG A 526 1.15 -14.78 6.67
N VAL A 527 1.21 -14.33 7.91
CA VAL A 527 1.77 -13.03 8.29
C VAL A 527 3.10 -13.17 9.03
N ASP A 528 3.88 -12.09 8.99
CA ASP A 528 5.01 -11.91 9.90
C ASP A 528 4.47 -11.55 11.29
N GLN A 529 4.42 -12.55 12.18
CA GLN A 529 3.82 -12.39 13.51
C GLN A 529 4.53 -11.33 14.36
N GLU A 530 5.86 -11.20 14.27
CA GLU A 530 6.58 -10.17 15.02
C GLU A 530 6.16 -8.78 14.56
N ASN A 531 6.15 -8.55 13.25
CA ASN A 531 5.73 -7.27 12.68
C ASN A 531 4.28 -6.93 13.05
N TRP A 532 3.34 -7.87 12.93
CA TRP A 532 1.93 -7.62 13.24
C TRP A 532 1.70 -7.34 14.72
N LEU A 533 2.26 -8.15 15.63
CA LEU A 533 2.10 -7.94 17.07
C LEU A 533 2.75 -6.62 17.53
N LYS A 534 3.89 -6.22 16.95
CA LYS A 534 4.47 -4.88 17.19
C LYS A 534 3.59 -3.76 16.66
N ALA A 535 3.03 -3.90 15.45
CA ALA A 535 2.11 -2.90 14.92
C ALA A 535 0.85 -2.75 15.80
N PHE A 536 0.33 -3.86 16.33
CA PHE A 536 -0.77 -3.83 17.30
C PHE A 536 -0.38 -3.12 18.58
N ALA A 537 0.81 -3.38 19.12
CA ALA A 537 1.30 -2.68 20.32
C ALA A 537 1.42 -1.17 20.08
N PHE A 538 1.92 -0.76 18.91
CA PHE A 538 1.96 0.64 18.50
C PHE A 538 0.55 1.28 18.48
N TYR A 539 -0.42 0.63 17.84
CA TYR A 539 -1.79 1.17 17.76
C TYR A 539 -2.51 1.18 19.12
N ALA A 540 -2.37 0.12 19.91
CA ALA A 540 -2.99 0.00 21.23
C ALA A 540 -2.49 1.06 22.22
N VAL A 541 -1.19 1.36 22.19
CA VAL A 541 -0.59 2.38 23.06
C VAL A 541 -0.87 3.79 22.54
N THR A 542 -0.81 4.02 21.22
CA THR A 542 -1.13 5.34 20.64
C THR A 542 -2.62 5.67 20.68
N ALA A 543 -3.49 4.67 20.88
CA ALA A 543 -4.95 4.78 20.92
C ALA A 543 -5.53 5.47 19.67
N ASN A 544 -4.91 5.25 18.50
CA ASN A 544 -5.45 5.68 17.22
C ASN A 544 -6.49 4.66 16.73
N SER A 545 -7.70 5.11 16.37
CA SER A 545 -8.83 4.24 16.07
C SER A 545 -9.21 4.12 14.59
N ASP A 546 -8.69 4.96 13.69
CA ASP A 546 -8.91 4.75 12.25
C ASP A 546 -7.80 3.83 11.73
N THR A 547 -7.79 2.59 12.22
CA THR A 547 -6.68 1.63 12.11
C THR A 547 -7.19 0.20 11.98
N PRO A 548 -6.32 -0.77 11.64
CA PRO A 548 -6.71 -2.18 11.56
C PRO A 548 -7.28 -2.76 12.86
N LEU A 549 -7.05 -2.12 14.02
CA LEU A 549 -7.58 -2.59 15.31
C LEU A 549 -9.06 -2.28 15.52
N VAL A 550 -9.63 -1.38 14.74
CA VAL A 550 -11.00 -0.89 14.95
C VAL A 550 -11.84 -1.03 13.69
N ASN A 551 -11.39 -0.49 12.55
CA ASN A 551 -12.20 -0.40 11.34
C ASN A 551 -11.49 -0.86 10.05
N GLY A 552 -10.30 -1.48 10.15
CA GLY A 552 -9.61 -2.01 8.98
C GLY A 552 -8.93 -0.96 8.08
N ASN A 553 -8.80 0.31 8.51
CA ASN A 553 -8.25 1.37 7.67
C ASN A 553 -6.76 1.66 7.89
N ASN A 554 -6.22 2.54 7.05
CA ASN A 554 -4.93 3.22 7.22
C ASN A 554 -3.69 2.33 7.40
N PHE A 555 -3.59 1.31 6.56
CA PHE A 555 -2.37 0.52 6.44
C PHE A 555 -2.01 0.21 4.99
N TYR A 556 -0.79 -0.28 4.79
CA TYR A 556 -0.38 -1.02 3.60
C TYR A 556 -0.06 -2.46 3.98
N LEU A 557 -0.16 -3.36 3.01
CA LEU A 557 0.30 -4.74 3.13
C LEU A 557 1.57 -4.94 2.30
N ALA A 558 2.65 -5.39 2.93
CA ALA A 558 3.95 -5.55 2.30
C ALA A 558 4.42 -7.01 2.31
N ASN A 559 5.17 -7.41 1.29
CA ASN A 559 5.88 -8.68 1.28
C ASN A 559 7.29 -8.47 0.70
N GLY A 560 8.33 -8.78 1.46
CA GLY A 560 9.73 -8.63 1.03
C GLY A 560 10.23 -9.77 0.13
N GLY A 561 9.40 -10.79 -0.12
CA GLY A 561 9.71 -11.98 -0.91
C GLY A 561 9.73 -13.27 -0.11
N THR A 562 9.89 -13.17 1.21
CA THR A 562 9.86 -14.29 2.16
C THR A 562 9.25 -13.83 3.49
N GLY A 563 8.86 -14.76 4.37
CA GLY A 563 8.46 -14.41 5.75
C GLY A 563 7.04 -13.85 5.92
N GLY A 564 6.15 -14.03 4.93
CA GLY A 564 4.73 -13.67 5.06
C GLY A 564 4.44 -12.17 4.87
N TRP A 565 3.15 -11.83 4.92
CA TRP A 565 2.66 -10.46 4.79
C TRP A 565 2.94 -9.64 6.05
N LYS A 566 3.38 -8.40 5.86
CA LYS A 566 3.71 -7.42 6.90
C LYS A 566 2.71 -6.26 6.85
N LEU A 567 2.27 -5.82 8.02
CA LEU A 567 1.44 -4.64 8.21
C LEU A 567 2.33 -3.40 8.27
N VAL A 568 1.98 -2.39 7.48
CA VAL A 568 2.67 -1.10 7.43
C VAL A 568 1.71 -0.03 7.93
N PRO A 569 1.89 0.48 9.16
CA PRO A 569 1.06 1.55 9.68
C PRO A 569 1.17 2.82 8.83
N TYR A 570 0.04 3.49 8.61
CA TYR A 570 -0.04 4.73 7.83
C TYR A 570 -1.15 5.65 8.38
N ASP A 571 -1.17 6.90 7.90
CA ASP A 571 -2.18 7.92 8.20
C ASP A 571 -2.50 8.16 9.69
N PHE A 572 -1.77 9.09 10.33
CA PHE A 572 -1.82 9.26 11.78
C PHE A 572 -2.47 10.57 12.23
N ASN A 573 -3.25 11.25 11.39
CA ASN A 573 -3.69 12.62 11.69
C ASN A 573 -4.82 12.71 12.73
N LEU A 574 -5.54 11.62 13.03
CA LEU A 574 -6.71 11.66 13.92
C LEU A 574 -6.33 11.65 15.41
N PRO A 575 -6.86 12.59 16.22
CA PRO A 575 -6.56 12.73 17.64
C PRO A 575 -7.52 11.96 18.55
N ASN A 576 -8.76 11.76 18.11
CA ASN A 576 -9.87 11.19 18.85
C ASN A 576 -10.21 9.78 18.36
N VAL A 577 -10.94 9.05 19.19
CA VAL A 577 -11.60 7.82 18.76
C VAL A 577 -12.77 8.19 17.86
N VAL A 578 -12.75 7.61 16.68
CA VAL A 578 -13.82 7.53 15.67
C VAL A 578 -14.10 6.07 15.33
N TYR A 579 -15.31 5.79 14.84
CA TYR A 579 -15.77 4.46 14.41
C TYR A 579 -15.84 3.42 15.54
N CYS A 580 -15.91 3.88 16.79
CA CYS A 580 -16.04 3.01 17.95
C CYS A 580 -16.67 3.78 19.10
N HIS A 581 -18.02 3.86 19.13
CA HIS A 581 -18.81 4.53 20.17
C HIS A 581 -18.13 5.81 20.69
N ASP A 582 -17.98 6.79 19.79
CA ASP A 582 -17.04 7.89 19.92
C ASP A 582 -17.12 8.60 21.28
N ASP A 583 -18.30 8.93 21.78
CA ASP A 583 -18.48 9.59 23.08
C ASP A 583 -17.98 8.73 24.25
N VAL A 584 -18.32 7.43 24.27
CA VAL A 584 -17.91 6.50 25.32
C VAL A 584 -16.40 6.28 25.28
N CYS A 585 -15.83 6.12 24.09
CA CYS A 585 -14.41 5.77 23.95
C CYS A 585 -13.48 6.97 24.08
N ASN A 586 -13.92 8.17 23.70
CA ASN A 586 -13.20 9.40 23.98
C ASN A 586 -13.16 9.71 25.49
N GLU A 587 -14.17 9.32 26.27
CA GLU A 587 -14.12 9.39 27.73
C GLU A 587 -13.08 8.45 28.34
N ARG A 588 -12.81 7.31 27.68
CA ARG A 588 -11.93 6.23 28.14
C ARG A 588 -10.56 6.18 27.47
N LEU A 589 -10.25 7.06 26.52
CA LEU A 589 -9.06 6.97 25.65
C LEU A 589 -7.79 6.53 26.37
N VAL A 590 -7.40 7.24 27.45
CA VAL A 590 -6.17 6.91 28.19
C VAL A 590 -6.27 5.63 29.02
N HIS A 591 -7.49 5.20 29.36
CA HIS A 591 -7.85 4.03 30.17
C HIS A 591 -8.32 2.82 29.34
N TRP A 592 -8.23 2.87 28.01
CA TRP A 592 -8.58 1.73 27.17
C TRP A 592 -7.62 0.58 27.46
N SER A 593 -8.15 -0.59 27.79
CA SER A 593 -7.39 -1.81 28.06
C SER A 593 -6.42 -2.17 26.93
N ILE A 594 -5.14 -2.34 27.28
CA ILE A 594 -4.13 -2.88 26.36
C ILE A 594 -4.33 -4.38 26.08
N ALA A 595 -5.03 -5.10 26.96
CA ALA A 595 -5.37 -6.50 26.78
C ALA A 595 -6.54 -6.72 25.79
N ARG A 596 -7.34 -5.68 25.53
CA ARG A 596 -8.40 -5.69 24.51
C ARG A 596 -8.34 -4.40 23.71
N PRO A 597 -7.40 -4.29 22.75
CA PRO A 597 -7.15 -3.05 22.03
C PRO A 597 -8.08 -2.86 20.82
N THR A 598 -9.09 -3.72 20.67
CA THR A 598 -10.17 -3.64 19.66
C THR A 598 -11.38 -2.91 20.23
N CYS A 599 -12.26 -2.41 19.35
CA CYS A 599 -13.49 -1.72 19.78
C CYS A 599 -14.33 -2.60 20.71
N THR A 600 -14.64 -3.82 20.26
CA THR A 600 -15.44 -4.83 20.97
C THR A 600 -14.57 -6.06 21.25
N SER A 601 -15.13 -7.26 21.27
CA SER A 601 -14.39 -8.52 21.44
C SER A 601 -13.29 -8.71 20.37
N LEU A 602 -12.24 -9.46 20.69
CA LEU A 602 -11.12 -9.69 19.75
C LEU A 602 -11.60 -10.46 18.51
N GLU A 603 -12.54 -11.39 18.70
CA GLU A 603 -13.12 -12.25 17.68
C GLU A 603 -13.99 -11.49 16.66
N GLU A 604 -14.40 -10.26 16.95
CA GLU A 604 -15.14 -9.43 15.99
C GLU A 604 -14.22 -8.72 14.99
N ASN A 605 -12.91 -8.73 15.22
CA ASN A 605 -11.94 -8.15 14.31
C ASN A 605 -11.13 -9.25 13.60
N ASN A 606 -11.35 -9.43 12.29
CA ASN A 606 -10.73 -10.51 11.51
C ASN A 606 -9.21 -10.35 11.31
N LEU A 607 -8.66 -9.16 11.56
CA LEU A 607 -7.22 -8.89 11.46
C LEU A 607 -6.51 -9.11 12.79
N VAL A 608 -7.18 -8.83 13.91
CA VAL A 608 -6.61 -8.89 15.26
C VAL A 608 -6.92 -10.21 15.95
N GLY A 609 -8.18 -10.64 15.89
CA GLY A 609 -8.68 -11.85 16.53
C GLY A 609 -7.80 -13.07 16.29
N PRO A 610 -7.48 -13.44 15.04
CA PRO A 610 -6.70 -14.65 14.75
C PRO A 610 -5.29 -14.69 15.38
N LEU A 611 -4.75 -13.55 15.83
CA LEU A 611 -3.48 -13.49 16.53
C LEU A 611 -3.69 -13.35 18.05
N LEU A 612 -4.56 -12.46 18.51
CA LEU A 612 -4.67 -12.13 19.95
C LEU A 612 -5.60 -13.06 20.74
N THR A 613 -6.36 -13.95 20.09
CA THR A 613 -7.07 -15.05 20.76
C THR A 613 -6.14 -16.22 21.10
N ASP A 614 -4.94 -16.29 20.52
CA ASP A 614 -3.91 -17.24 20.94
C ASP A 614 -3.17 -16.71 22.18
N GLU A 615 -3.24 -17.47 23.28
CA GLU A 615 -2.66 -17.07 24.58
C GLU A 615 -1.17 -16.73 24.50
N LYS A 616 -0.39 -17.43 23.66
CA LYS A 616 1.06 -17.19 23.55
C LYS A 616 1.35 -15.95 22.73
N LEU A 617 0.64 -15.76 21.62
CA LEU A 617 0.79 -14.56 20.80
C LEU A 617 0.30 -13.31 21.53
N HIS A 618 -0.79 -13.42 22.29
CA HIS A 618 -1.28 -12.34 23.15
C HIS A 618 -0.24 -11.97 24.21
N ALA A 619 0.30 -12.94 24.95
CA ALA A 619 1.37 -12.68 25.91
C ALA A 619 2.59 -12.00 25.25
N GLN A 620 2.99 -12.45 24.05
CA GLN A 620 4.08 -11.83 23.29
C GLN A 620 3.75 -10.39 22.85
N TYR A 621 2.50 -10.12 22.46
CA TYR A 621 2.04 -8.76 22.16
C TYR A 621 2.10 -7.83 23.39
N LEU A 622 1.70 -8.30 24.57
CA LEU A 622 1.80 -7.50 25.81
C LEU A 622 3.25 -7.17 26.17
N GLU A 623 4.19 -8.06 25.87
CA GLU A 623 5.63 -7.76 26.00
C GLU A 623 6.09 -6.70 24.98
N TYR A 624 5.55 -6.71 23.76
CA TYR A 624 5.79 -5.62 22.80
C TYR A 624 5.14 -4.30 23.22
N VAL A 625 3.96 -4.32 23.86
CA VAL A 625 3.36 -3.13 24.50
C VAL A 625 4.29 -2.56 25.56
N ARG A 626 4.86 -3.42 26.43
CA ARG A 626 5.85 -3.03 27.44
C ARG A 626 7.12 -2.45 26.81
N GLU A 627 7.67 -3.10 25.80
CA GLU A 627 8.84 -2.60 25.08
C GLU A 627 8.57 -1.22 24.48
N PHE A 628 7.45 -1.05 23.78
CA PHE A 628 7.09 0.19 23.10
C PHE A 628 6.91 1.35 24.09
N VAL A 629 6.15 1.14 25.17
CA VAL A 629 5.88 2.20 26.15
C VAL A 629 7.16 2.63 26.89
N GLU A 630 8.04 1.69 27.23
CA GLU A 630 9.26 2.01 28.00
C GLU A 630 10.38 2.59 27.15
N THR A 631 10.56 2.09 25.93
CA THR A 631 11.71 2.45 25.10
C THR A 631 11.42 3.58 24.13
N VAL A 632 10.15 3.78 23.75
CA VAL A 632 9.75 4.73 22.71
C VAL A 632 8.71 5.72 23.21
N TYR A 633 7.46 5.29 23.41
CA TYR A 633 6.30 6.19 23.56
C TYR A 633 6.35 7.02 24.84
N GLY A 634 6.66 6.37 25.97
CA GLY A 634 6.82 7.01 27.28
C GLY A 634 8.27 7.37 27.62
N ASN A 635 9.18 7.37 26.65
CA ASN A 635 10.59 7.68 26.86
C ASN A 635 10.81 9.20 27.00
N GLN A 636 11.40 9.63 28.12
CA GLN A 636 11.55 11.06 28.41
C GLN A 636 12.36 11.81 27.35
N SER A 637 13.46 11.24 26.86
CA SER A 637 14.28 11.89 25.83
C SER A 637 13.52 12.11 24.53
N PHE A 638 12.60 11.21 24.18
CA PHE A 638 11.75 11.40 23.00
C PHE A 638 10.67 12.45 23.22
N VAL A 639 10.05 12.47 24.41
CA VAL A 639 9.08 13.53 24.78
C VAL A 639 9.76 14.90 24.74
N ASP A 640 10.99 15.01 25.25
CA ASP A 640 11.78 16.26 25.21
C ASP A 640 12.08 16.70 23.77
N GLU A 641 12.45 15.75 22.90
CA GLU A 641 12.67 16.00 21.46
C GLU A 641 11.41 16.53 20.76
N LEU A 642 10.25 15.94 21.04
CA LEU A 642 8.98 16.41 20.46
C LEU A 642 8.57 17.78 21.02
N GLN A 643 8.83 18.05 22.30
CA GLN A 643 8.57 19.36 22.91
C GLN A 643 9.48 20.45 22.30
N GLU A 644 10.75 20.14 22.05
CA GLU A 644 11.67 21.02 21.30
C GLU A 644 11.15 21.29 19.89
N HIS A 645 10.69 20.24 19.20
CA HIS A 645 10.08 20.38 17.88
C HIS A 645 8.81 21.25 17.90
N ALA A 646 7.95 21.11 18.90
CA ALA A 646 6.77 21.94 19.11
C ALA A 646 7.16 23.42 19.30
N ALA A 647 8.13 23.70 20.16
CA ALA A 647 8.62 25.06 20.38
C ALA A 647 9.20 25.68 19.10
N ALA A 648 9.96 24.90 18.31
CA ALA A 648 10.59 25.38 17.09
C ALA A 648 9.59 25.75 15.98
N GLN A 649 8.38 25.18 15.99
CA GLN A 649 7.36 25.44 14.97
C GLN A 649 6.21 26.36 15.43
N GLU A 650 6.19 26.78 16.69
CA GLU A 650 5.09 27.51 17.32
C GLU A 650 4.63 28.74 16.53
N SER A 651 5.56 29.58 16.05
CA SER A 651 5.23 30.78 15.29
C SER A 651 4.56 30.45 13.95
N TYR A 652 5.00 29.38 13.29
CA TYR A 652 4.46 28.97 12.00
C TYR A 652 3.08 28.34 12.15
N VAL A 653 2.86 27.59 13.23
CA VAL A 653 1.52 27.09 13.57
C VAL A 653 0.57 28.25 13.80
N LYS A 654 0.95 29.28 14.59
CA LYS A 654 0.11 30.46 14.84
C LYS A 654 -0.28 31.22 13.56
N ASP A 655 0.58 31.21 12.55
CA ASP A 655 0.36 31.89 11.27
C ASP A 655 -0.40 30.99 10.26
N ASP A 656 -0.55 29.69 10.52
CA ASP A 656 -1.19 28.75 9.60
C ASP A 656 -2.73 28.85 9.62
N PHE A 657 -3.36 28.59 8.48
CA PHE A 657 -4.82 28.61 8.32
C PHE A 657 -5.53 27.61 9.27
N TRP A 658 -4.97 26.41 9.45
CA TRP A 658 -5.57 25.35 10.24
C TRP A 658 -5.44 25.56 11.75
N SER A 659 -4.64 26.55 12.18
CA SER A 659 -4.49 26.94 13.59
C SER A 659 -5.80 27.40 14.23
N PHE A 660 -6.78 27.81 13.42
CA PHE A 660 -8.12 28.16 13.88
C PHE A 660 -8.76 27.03 14.71
N PHE A 661 -8.52 25.77 14.35
CA PHE A 661 -8.99 24.61 15.11
C PHE A 661 -7.99 24.16 16.19
N GLY A 662 -6.73 24.59 16.09
CA GLY A 662 -5.62 24.21 16.97
C GLY A 662 -5.45 25.06 18.24
N VAL A 663 -6.53 25.56 18.84
CA VAL A 663 -6.48 26.46 20.03
C VAL A 663 -5.74 25.87 21.24
N PHE A 664 -5.46 24.56 21.23
CA PHE A 664 -4.78 23.81 22.28
C PHE A 664 -3.28 23.60 22.03
N TYR A 665 -2.71 24.16 20.96
CA TYR A 665 -1.29 23.98 20.62
C TYR A 665 -0.34 24.33 21.79
N SER A 666 -0.72 25.30 22.64
CA SER A 666 0.07 25.66 23.82
C SER A 666 0.28 24.52 24.81
N ASN A 667 -0.61 23.51 24.83
CA ASN A 667 -0.46 22.33 25.68
C ASN A 667 0.70 21.43 25.21
N GLU A 668 1.09 21.50 23.93
CA GLU A 668 2.28 20.81 23.42
C GLU A 668 3.59 21.44 23.94
N LEU A 669 3.56 22.72 24.31
CA LEU A 669 4.74 23.45 24.82
C LEU A 669 5.05 23.14 26.28
N THR A 670 4.05 22.70 27.05
CA THR A 670 4.18 22.33 28.47
C THR A 670 3.33 21.10 28.77
N PRO A 671 3.76 19.89 28.35
CA PRO A 671 2.91 18.72 28.39
C PRO A 671 2.77 18.17 29.81
N GLU A 672 1.63 18.48 30.43
CA GLU A 672 1.18 17.95 31.72
C GLU A 672 0.17 16.83 31.47
N SER A 673 0.36 15.65 32.07
CA SER A 673 -0.53 14.50 31.80
C SER A 673 -1.99 14.80 32.13
N ALA A 674 -2.27 15.58 33.18
CA ALA A 674 -3.62 15.99 33.55
C ALA A 674 -4.38 16.79 32.45
N LYS A 675 -3.68 17.32 31.44
CA LYS A 675 -4.26 18.11 30.35
C LYS A 675 -4.60 17.30 29.09
N TRP A 676 -4.56 15.97 29.16
CA TRP A 676 -4.91 15.12 28.02
C TRP A 676 -6.35 15.31 27.52
N LYS A 677 -7.27 15.77 28.40
CA LYS A 677 -8.69 15.98 28.11
C LYS A 677 -9.25 17.20 28.86
N GLU A 678 -8.71 18.39 28.59
CA GLU A 678 -9.34 19.65 29.03
C GLU A 678 -10.68 19.90 28.28
N GLU A 679 -11.39 21.00 28.61
CA GLU A 679 -12.83 21.26 28.41
C GLU A 679 -13.46 20.97 27.03
N VAL A 680 -12.68 20.71 25.97
CA VAL A 680 -13.15 20.21 24.68
C VAL A 680 -12.28 19.01 24.26
N PRO A 681 -12.87 17.83 23.94
CA PRO A 681 -12.12 16.59 23.64
C PRO A 681 -11.32 16.70 22.35
N ASN A 682 -10.10 17.24 22.45
CA ASN A 682 -9.19 17.47 21.33
C ASN A 682 -7.82 16.79 21.47
N PHE A 683 -7.61 16.06 22.58
CA PHE A 683 -6.48 15.15 22.82
C PHE A 683 -5.13 15.69 22.30
N PRO A 684 -4.56 16.75 22.92
CA PRO A 684 -3.23 17.23 22.55
C PRO A 684 -2.22 16.08 22.65
N LEU A 685 -1.31 15.98 21.69
CA LEU A 685 -0.46 14.81 21.48
C LEU A 685 0.42 14.54 22.71
N LEU A 686 1.22 15.51 23.16
CA LEU A 686 2.20 15.28 24.23
C LEU A 686 1.57 15.08 25.62
N PRO A 687 0.54 15.87 26.04
CA PRO A 687 -0.21 15.55 27.26
C PRO A 687 -0.84 14.15 27.23
N THR A 688 -1.46 13.77 26.10
CA THR A 688 -2.08 12.45 25.92
C THR A 688 -1.05 11.35 25.99
N MET A 689 0.11 11.52 25.33
CA MET A 689 1.22 10.57 25.41
C MET A 689 1.68 10.33 26.85
N LYS A 690 1.82 11.39 27.66
CA LYS A 690 2.24 11.23 29.07
C LYS A 690 1.17 10.53 29.90
N ALA A 691 -0.09 10.94 29.78
CA ALA A 691 -1.20 10.31 30.50
C ALA A 691 -1.37 8.83 30.14
N ARG A 692 -1.32 8.52 28.84
CA ARG A 692 -1.43 7.15 28.33
C ARG A 692 -0.24 6.29 28.72
N ALA A 693 0.99 6.82 28.69
CA ALA A 693 2.17 6.08 29.15
C ALA A 693 2.12 5.77 30.66
N GLU A 694 1.65 6.71 31.48
CA GLU A 694 1.42 6.50 32.91
C GLU A 694 0.36 5.40 33.15
N ASP A 695 -0.76 5.44 32.41
CA ASP A 695 -1.84 4.46 32.53
C ASP A 695 -1.44 3.06 32.03
N VAL A 696 -0.79 2.94 30.87
CA VAL A 696 -0.30 1.67 30.32
C VAL A 696 0.72 1.01 31.27
N ARG A 697 1.56 1.78 31.95
CA ARG A 697 2.46 1.25 32.99
C ARG A 697 1.70 0.67 34.17
N ALA A 698 0.64 1.33 34.62
CA ALA A 698 -0.22 0.83 35.70
C ALA A 698 -0.96 -0.45 35.28
N GLN A 699 -1.42 -0.51 34.03
CA GLN A 699 -1.98 -1.73 33.43
C GLN A 699 -0.97 -2.88 33.48
N LEU A 700 0.24 -2.68 32.96
CA LEU A 700 1.31 -3.70 32.97
C LEU A 700 1.71 -4.13 34.38
N GLU A 701 1.80 -3.20 35.34
CA GLU A 701 2.05 -3.51 36.75
C GLU A 701 0.95 -4.42 37.32
N ALA A 702 -0.32 -4.11 37.03
CA ALA A 702 -1.44 -4.92 37.46
C ALA A 702 -1.44 -6.32 36.81
N ILE A 703 -0.98 -6.44 35.56
CA ILE A 703 -0.76 -7.73 34.90
C ILE A 703 0.31 -8.53 35.64
N ASP A 704 1.45 -7.91 35.92
CA ASP A 704 2.59 -8.55 36.61
C ASP A 704 2.24 -9.00 38.03
N SER A 705 1.40 -8.24 38.76
CA SER A 705 0.93 -8.61 40.10
C SER A 705 -0.27 -9.55 40.10
N GLY A 706 -0.82 -9.92 38.94
CA GLY A 706 -2.03 -10.74 38.84
C GLY A 706 -3.29 -10.06 39.37
N THR A 707 -3.31 -8.72 39.38
CA THR A 707 -4.44 -7.89 39.82
C THR A 707 -5.13 -7.15 38.69
N PHE A 708 -4.74 -7.39 37.43
CA PHE A 708 -5.38 -6.80 36.27
C PHE A 708 -6.86 -7.21 36.22
N PRO A 709 -7.80 -6.24 36.27
CA PRO A 709 -9.22 -6.55 36.22
C PRO A 709 -9.56 -7.30 34.94
N ARG A 710 -10.40 -8.34 35.05
CA ARG A 710 -10.89 -9.14 33.90
C ARG A 710 -9.79 -9.87 33.11
N GLY A 711 -8.59 -10.03 33.72
CA GLY A 711 -7.49 -10.84 33.22
C GLY A 711 -6.72 -10.23 32.03
N PRO A 712 -5.39 -10.48 31.91
CA PRO A 712 -4.63 -10.01 30.74
C PRO A 712 -4.92 -10.83 29.49
N PHE A 713 -5.18 -12.14 29.65
CA PHE A 713 -5.76 -12.94 28.60
C PHE A 713 -7.26 -12.91 28.80
N VAL A 714 -7.92 -12.09 27.98
CA VAL A 714 -9.36 -12.15 27.85
C VAL A 714 -9.65 -13.50 27.19
N GLY A 715 -10.03 -14.50 27.99
CA GLY A 715 -10.30 -15.85 27.51
C GLY A 715 -11.34 -15.86 26.39
N VAL A 716 -11.44 -17.04 25.73
CA VAL A 716 -12.50 -17.38 24.76
C VAL A 716 -13.78 -16.67 25.17
N HIS A 717 -14.31 -15.78 24.32
CA HIS A 717 -15.60 -15.08 24.51
C HIS A 717 -15.64 -13.71 25.19
N GLY A 718 -14.52 -13.07 25.55
CA GLY A 718 -14.60 -11.72 26.12
C GLY A 718 -15.29 -11.70 27.50
N ASP A 719 -14.97 -12.68 28.35
CA ASP A 719 -15.74 -13.25 29.49
C ASP A 719 -16.59 -12.36 30.42
N ASN A 720 -16.60 -11.03 30.28
CA ASN A 720 -17.41 -10.14 31.09
C ASN A 720 -18.41 -9.26 30.31
N GLU A 721 -18.32 -9.03 28.98
CA GLU A 721 -19.37 -8.45 28.10
C GLU A 721 -18.76 -8.18 26.70
N PRO A 722 -18.95 -9.07 25.71
CA PRO A 722 -18.30 -8.95 24.39
C PRO A 722 -18.65 -7.67 23.63
N TRP A 723 -19.76 -7.04 24.01
CA TRP A 723 -20.29 -5.82 23.41
C TRP A 723 -19.85 -4.53 24.08
N GLU A 724 -19.09 -4.57 25.18
CA GLU A 724 -18.58 -3.36 25.81
C GLU A 724 -17.62 -2.67 24.84
N PRO A 725 -17.91 -1.44 24.39
CA PRO A 725 -16.96 -0.70 23.58
C PRO A 725 -15.78 -0.25 24.45
N CYS A 726 -14.57 -0.31 23.87
CA CYS A 726 -13.32 0.22 24.43
C CYS A 726 -13.15 -0.02 25.94
N ALA A 727 -12.98 -1.30 26.31
CA ALA A 727 -12.89 -1.75 27.71
C ALA A 727 -12.09 -0.79 28.60
N ASP A 728 -12.74 -0.26 29.63
CA ASP A 728 -12.02 0.44 30.70
C ASP A 728 -11.34 -0.59 31.59
N TRP A 729 -10.02 -0.59 31.60
CA TRP A 729 -9.23 -1.59 32.33
C TRP A 729 -9.43 -1.52 33.84
N ARG A 730 -9.89 -0.38 34.37
CA ARG A 730 -10.03 -0.14 35.82
C ARG A 730 -11.25 -0.83 36.41
N LEU A 731 -12.20 -1.22 35.56
CA LEU A 731 -13.46 -1.80 35.99
C LEU A 731 -13.35 -3.34 36.11
N THR A 732 -13.89 -3.88 37.20
CA THR A 732 -13.97 -5.33 37.42
C THR A 732 -15.13 -5.98 36.68
N GLU A 733 -16.12 -5.19 36.29
CA GLU A 733 -17.27 -5.57 35.47
C GLU A 733 -17.53 -4.44 34.45
N PRO A 734 -18.20 -4.72 33.33
CA PRO A 734 -18.51 -3.70 32.34
C PRO A 734 -19.40 -2.60 32.93
N ASN A 735 -19.28 -1.39 32.38
CA ASN A 735 -20.09 -0.28 32.86
C ASN A 735 -21.51 -0.34 32.31
N ARG A 736 -22.48 -0.60 33.19
CA ARG A 736 -23.92 -0.65 32.85
C ARG A 736 -24.72 0.48 33.45
N THR A 737 -24.05 1.46 34.05
CA THR A 737 -24.69 2.48 34.91
C THR A 737 -25.56 3.48 34.15
N SER A 738 -25.38 3.60 32.84
CA SER A 738 -26.26 4.40 31.98
C SER A 738 -27.60 3.72 31.68
N CYS A 739 -27.73 2.41 31.93
CA CYS A 739 -28.93 1.64 31.66
C CYS A 739 -29.77 1.36 32.91
N ALA A 740 -31.09 1.23 32.71
CA ALA A 740 -32.04 1.01 33.79
C ALA A 740 -31.82 -0.34 34.48
N GLU A 741 -31.69 -0.31 35.82
CA GLU A 741 -31.40 -1.49 36.66
C GLU A 741 -30.21 -2.31 36.11
N GLU A 742 -29.25 -1.66 35.45
CA GLU A 742 -28.05 -2.27 34.84
C GLU A 742 -28.39 -3.41 33.86
N CYS A 743 -29.61 -3.40 33.30
CA CYS A 743 -30.18 -4.48 32.49
C CYS A 743 -30.40 -5.81 33.25
N MET A 744 -30.16 -5.84 34.56
CA MET A 744 -30.22 -7.03 35.42
C MET A 744 -31.60 -7.21 36.08
N TYR A 745 -32.66 -7.17 35.27
CA TYR A 745 -34.04 -7.34 35.74
C TYR A 745 -34.81 -8.41 34.97
N TYR A 746 -35.88 -8.92 35.61
CA TYR A 746 -36.73 -9.94 35.01
C TYR A 746 -37.42 -9.40 33.75
N GLY A 747 -37.31 -10.14 32.64
CA GLY A 747 -37.76 -9.71 31.32
C GLY A 747 -36.62 -9.23 30.40
N CYS A 748 -35.47 -8.84 30.96
CA CYS A 748 -34.26 -8.50 30.19
C CYS A 748 -33.16 -9.54 30.40
N SER A 749 -32.77 -9.80 31.65
CA SER A 749 -31.80 -10.84 32.01
C SER A 749 -32.52 -12.13 32.43
N MET A 750 -32.72 -13.08 31.51
CA MET A 750 -33.38 -14.36 31.79
C MET A 750 -32.51 -15.58 31.46
N PRO A 751 -32.56 -16.68 32.24
CA PRO A 751 -31.65 -17.83 32.08
C PRO A 751 -31.77 -18.59 30.75
N ASP A 752 -32.91 -18.47 30.07
CA ASP A 752 -33.19 -19.20 28.82
C ASP A 752 -32.65 -18.48 27.58
N TRP A 753 -32.06 -17.28 27.73
CA TRP A 753 -31.53 -16.50 26.62
C TRP A 753 -30.17 -17.02 26.21
N THR A 754 -29.93 -17.09 24.89
CA THR A 754 -28.62 -17.52 24.38
C THR A 754 -27.55 -16.46 24.66
N VAL A 755 -27.93 -15.18 24.73
CA VAL A 755 -27.05 -14.08 25.09
C VAL A 755 -27.61 -13.34 26.28
N GLU A 756 -26.74 -13.10 27.27
CA GLU A 756 -27.04 -12.30 28.44
C GLU A 756 -27.42 -10.87 28.04
N SER A 757 -28.22 -10.22 28.89
CA SER A 757 -28.60 -8.83 28.67
C SER A 757 -27.38 -7.91 28.70
N TYR A 758 -27.40 -6.87 27.88
CA TYR A 758 -26.31 -5.88 27.78
C TYR A 758 -26.83 -4.45 27.81
N CYS A 759 -25.95 -3.55 28.21
CA CYS A 759 -26.20 -2.11 28.22
C CYS A 759 -25.52 -1.46 27.03
N ASP A 760 -26.30 -0.80 26.17
CA ASP A 760 -25.76 0.19 25.25
C ASP A 760 -25.49 1.48 26.03
N GLU A 761 -24.21 1.75 26.27
CA GLU A 761 -23.82 2.86 27.14
C GLU A 761 -24.13 4.24 26.56
N GLU A 762 -24.20 4.34 25.22
CA GLU A 762 -24.43 5.58 24.49
C GLU A 762 -25.91 5.95 24.51
N THR A 763 -26.79 4.97 24.27
CA THR A 763 -28.24 5.20 24.22
C THR A 763 -28.93 4.99 25.58
N GLY A 764 -28.28 4.33 26.53
CA GLY A 764 -28.84 3.93 27.82
C GLY A 764 -29.90 2.82 27.71
N LYS A 765 -29.94 2.12 26.58
CA LYS A 765 -30.90 1.04 26.31
C LYS A 765 -30.36 -0.32 26.70
N CYS A 766 -31.27 -1.16 27.16
CA CYS A 766 -31.00 -2.56 27.45
C CYS A 766 -31.44 -3.45 26.30
N TYR A 767 -30.67 -4.49 26.03
CA TYR A 767 -30.94 -5.42 24.96
C TYR A 767 -30.60 -6.85 25.40
N HIS A 768 -31.17 -7.83 24.71
CA HIS A 768 -30.98 -9.26 24.97
C HIS A 768 -31.17 -10.05 23.67
N GLY A 769 -30.59 -11.24 23.54
CA GLY A 769 -30.72 -12.01 22.30
C GLY A 769 -30.79 -13.54 22.42
N ASN A 770 -31.36 -14.17 21.39
CA ASN A 770 -31.39 -15.62 21.22
C ASN A 770 -30.64 -16.03 19.94
N TYR A 771 -30.04 -17.21 19.95
CA TYR A 771 -29.42 -17.78 18.75
C TYR A 771 -30.43 -17.82 17.60
N ASP A 772 -30.02 -17.28 16.45
CA ASP A 772 -30.79 -17.33 15.22
C ASP A 772 -29.84 -17.44 14.03
N GLU A 773 -29.79 -18.62 13.42
CA GLU A 773 -28.91 -18.89 12.28
C GLU A 773 -29.23 -18.01 11.06
N GLN A 774 -30.45 -17.46 10.96
CA GLN A 774 -30.78 -16.51 9.89
C GLN A 774 -30.08 -15.17 10.04
N CYS A 775 -29.53 -14.88 11.22
CA CYS A 775 -28.65 -13.74 11.42
C CYS A 775 -27.24 -13.98 10.87
N ARG A 776 -26.91 -15.19 10.39
CA ARG A 776 -25.61 -15.43 9.78
C ARG A 776 -25.48 -14.64 8.47
N GLY A 777 -24.47 -13.78 8.38
CA GLY A 777 -24.24 -12.90 7.24
C GLY A 777 -25.15 -11.68 7.22
N VAL A 778 -25.84 -11.38 8.33
CA VAL A 778 -26.63 -10.16 8.51
C VAL A 778 -25.85 -9.24 9.45
N PHE A 779 -25.68 -7.99 9.06
CA PHE A 779 -24.95 -7.01 9.84
C PHE A 779 -25.51 -6.77 11.23
N ASP A 780 -24.60 -6.47 12.14
CA ASP A 780 -24.90 -5.98 13.48
C ASP A 780 -25.78 -4.73 13.43
N GLY A 781 -26.92 -4.79 14.11
CA GLY A 781 -27.92 -3.71 14.10
C GLY A 781 -28.97 -3.83 12.98
N PHE A 782 -28.83 -4.78 12.05
CA PHE A 782 -29.75 -4.92 10.90
C PHE A 782 -30.68 -6.13 10.99
N LYS A 783 -31.78 -6.09 10.24
CA LYS A 783 -32.78 -7.17 10.16
C LYS A 783 -32.57 -8.03 8.91
N TYR A 784 -32.75 -9.35 9.02
CA TYR A 784 -32.99 -10.17 7.82
C TYR A 784 -34.43 -9.98 7.31
N THR A 785 -34.66 -10.28 6.02
CA THR A 785 -35.99 -10.18 5.40
C THR A 785 -37.02 -11.03 6.14
N GLY A 786 -38.06 -10.39 6.68
CA GLY A 786 -39.12 -11.05 7.44
C GLY A 786 -38.86 -11.13 8.96
N MET A 787 -37.79 -10.54 9.47
CA MET A 787 -37.62 -10.33 10.91
C MET A 787 -38.62 -9.27 11.40
N GLU A 788 -39.57 -9.70 12.22
CA GLU A 788 -40.52 -8.80 12.90
C GLU A 788 -40.00 -8.38 14.28
N ASP A 789 -40.38 -7.16 14.67
CA ASP A 789 -40.16 -6.61 16.02
C ASP A 789 -40.92 -7.41 17.08
N VAL A 790 -40.27 -7.69 18.20
CA VAL A 790 -40.86 -8.44 19.31
C VAL A 790 -41.61 -7.48 20.22
N ASP A 791 -42.93 -7.68 20.36
CA ASP A 791 -43.81 -6.83 21.17
C ASP A 791 -43.76 -5.32 20.81
N GLY A 792 -43.47 -5.00 19.55
CA GLY A 792 -43.32 -3.61 19.08
C GLY A 792 -42.00 -2.95 19.48
N ARG A 793 -41.03 -3.73 19.98
CA ARG A 793 -39.67 -3.30 20.32
C ARG A 793 -38.71 -3.70 19.22
N GLU A 794 -37.75 -2.82 18.95
CA GLU A 794 -36.77 -3.00 17.89
C GLU A 794 -36.03 -4.33 18.04
N THR A 795 -35.88 -5.04 16.94
CA THR A 795 -35.20 -6.33 16.87
C THR A 795 -34.24 -6.35 15.70
N PHE A 796 -33.04 -6.90 15.88
CA PHE A 796 -32.00 -6.91 14.86
C PHE A 796 -31.06 -8.10 15.05
N CYS A 797 -30.25 -8.39 14.05
CA CYS A 797 -29.18 -9.35 14.10
C CYS A 797 -27.94 -8.74 14.73
N ARG A 798 -27.23 -9.56 15.50
CA ARG A 798 -25.93 -9.23 16.05
C ARG A 798 -25.08 -10.49 16.10
N PHE A 799 -23.79 -10.35 15.89
CA PHE A 799 -22.83 -11.39 16.19
C PHE A 799 -22.26 -11.18 17.59
N THR A 800 -22.08 -12.28 18.30
CA THR A 800 -21.41 -12.26 19.59
C THR A 800 -20.72 -13.59 19.77
N LYS A 801 -19.44 -13.56 20.13
CA LYS A 801 -18.67 -14.80 20.34
C LYS A 801 -18.65 -15.73 19.10
N GLY A 802 -18.78 -15.18 17.89
CA GLY A 802 -18.93 -15.95 16.64
C GLY A 802 -20.30 -16.62 16.45
N VAL A 803 -21.30 -16.25 17.26
CA VAL A 803 -22.67 -16.80 17.23
C VAL A 803 -23.64 -15.75 16.66
N PRO A 804 -24.43 -16.09 15.64
CA PRO A 804 -25.46 -15.21 15.10
C PRO A 804 -26.67 -15.16 16.04
N VAL A 805 -27.09 -13.95 16.40
CA VAL A 805 -28.08 -13.71 17.45
C VAL A 805 -29.13 -12.73 16.99
N LYS A 806 -30.39 -13.11 17.15
CA LYS A 806 -31.53 -12.21 17.08
C LYS A 806 -31.65 -11.47 18.41
N THR A 807 -31.29 -10.20 18.39
CA THR A 807 -31.28 -9.26 19.52
C THR A 807 -32.56 -8.42 19.51
N SER A 808 -33.14 -8.17 20.67
CA SER A 808 -34.29 -7.28 20.85
C SER A 808 -34.01 -6.23 21.92
N GLU A 809 -34.66 -5.06 21.84
CA GLU A 809 -34.69 -4.10 22.95
C GLU A 809 -35.49 -4.70 24.12
N CYS A 810 -34.93 -4.62 25.32
CA CYS A 810 -35.54 -5.15 26.53
C CYS A 810 -36.83 -4.38 26.89
N PRO A 811 -37.82 -5.04 27.51
CA PRO A 811 -38.98 -4.36 28.10
C PRO A 811 -38.54 -3.37 29.19
N ALA A 812 -39.38 -2.39 29.51
CA ALA A 812 -39.10 -1.49 30.62
C ALA A 812 -39.09 -2.27 31.95
N PRO A 813 -38.28 -1.86 32.96
CA PRO A 813 -38.27 -2.54 34.25
C PRO A 813 -39.68 -2.65 34.87
N GLY A 814 -40.05 -3.87 35.26
CA GLY A 814 -41.34 -4.19 35.86
C GLY A 814 -42.52 -4.38 34.89
N GLU A 815 -42.31 -4.21 33.57
CA GLU A 815 -43.32 -4.49 32.55
C GLU A 815 -43.63 -5.99 32.45
N ILE A 816 -42.60 -6.84 32.54
CA ILE A 816 -42.74 -8.29 32.67
C ILE A 816 -42.46 -8.68 34.12
N GLN A 817 -43.41 -9.36 34.77
CA GLN A 817 -43.25 -9.82 36.15
C GLN A 817 -42.83 -11.29 36.24
N PRO A 818 -41.99 -11.66 37.22
CA PRO A 818 -41.67 -13.06 37.46
C PRO A 818 -42.93 -13.86 37.81
N PRO A 819 -43.03 -15.14 37.38
CA PRO A 819 -44.15 -15.98 37.72
C PRO A 819 -44.28 -16.05 39.25
N VAL A 820 -45.45 -15.68 39.76
CA VAL A 820 -45.77 -15.81 41.19
C VAL A 820 -45.75 -17.29 41.52
N LEU A 821 -44.76 -17.72 42.34
CA LEU A 821 -44.78 -19.05 42.94
C LEU A 821 -46.00 -19.13 43.86
N GLU A 822 -47.11 -19.68 43.36
CA GLU A 822 -48.25 -20.02 44.21
C GLU A 822 -47.80 -21.06 45.24
N SER A 823 -47.66 -20.63 46.49
CA SER A 823 -47.51 -21.53 47.63
C SER A 823 -48.78 -22.38 47.75
N SER A 824 -48.76 -23.58 47.18
CA SER A 824 -49.81 -24.56 47.40
C SER A 824 -49.69 -25.11 48.84
N ALA A 825 -50.44 -24.47 49.74
CA ALA A 825 -50.81 -25.05 51.01
C ALA A 825 -51.73 -26.25 50.76
N GLY A 826 -51.15 -27.46 50.72
CA GLY A 826 -51.86 -28.74 50.73
C GLY A 826 -51.30 -29.62 51.85
N THR A 827 -52.10 -29.82 52.90
CA THR A 827 -51.79 -30.64 54.08
C THR A 827 -51.72 -32.15 53.77
N GLU A 828 -50.64 -32.78 54.28
CA GLU A 828 -50.48 -34.19 54.73
C GLU A 828 -50.60 -35.32 53.67
N THR A 829 -49.76 -36.36 53.55
CA THR A 829 -48.80 -37.05 54.42
C THR A 829 -47.94 -38.02 53.58
N ARG A 830 -46.59 -37.92 53.66
CA ARG A 830 -45.62 -39.03 53.78
C ARG A 830 -44.21 -38.51 53.52
N GLY A 831 -43.38 -38.56 54.57
CA GLY A 831 -42.01 -38.08 54.54
C GLY A 831 -40.98 -39.08 54.02
N LYS A 832 -39.78 -38.50 53.88
CA LYS A 832 -38.44 -39.08 53.73
C LYS A 832 -38.14 -39.66 52.37
N TRP A 833 -37.30 -38.98 51.58
CA TRP A 833 -35.87 -39.33 51.40
C TRP A 833 -35.09 -38.04 51.06
N PHE A 834 -34.37 -37.53 52.05
CA PHE A 834 -33.23 -36.62 51.88
C PHE A 834 -31.96 -37.46 52.12
N TRP A 835 -30.85 -36.98 51.56
CA TRP A 835 -29.43 -37.15 51.95
C TRP A 835 -28.52 -37.45 50.77
N SER A 836 -27.94 -36.35 50.30
CA SER A 836 -26.51 -36.15 50.05
C SER A 836 -25.57 -37.06 50.86
N SER A 837 -24.46 -37.40 50.22
CA SER A 837 -23.30 -38.12 50.76
C SER A 837 -22.05 -37.49 50.13
N LEU A 838 -20.91 -37.30 50.79
CA LEU A 838 -20.51 -37.52 52.18
C LEU A 838 -19.15 -36.82 52.35
N LEU A 839 -18.99 -36.00 53.40
CA LEU A 839 -17.68 -35.65 53.96
C LEU A 839 -17.66 -36.26 55.37
N ALA A 840 -16.75 -37.20 55.59
CA ALA A 840 -16.67 -37.99 56.81
C ALA A 840 -15.64 -37.39 57.78
N ALA A 841 -16.04 -37.15 59.03
CA ALA A 841 -15.58 -37.94 60.20
C ALA A 841 -15.75 -37.18 61.55
N VAL A 842 -16.78 -37.61 62.29
CA VAL A 842 -16.81 -37.96 63.73
C VAL A 842 -16.32 -36.97 64.81
N SER A 843 -17.31 -36.26 65.37
CA SER A 843 -17.67 -36.03 66.77
C SER A 843 -16.76 -36.43 67.96
N ALA A 844 -16.49 -35.45 68.83
CA ALA A 844 -16.65 -35.41 70.31
C ALA A 844 -16.08 -34.06 70.78
N LEU A 845 -16.61 -33.26 71.72
CA LEU A 845 -17.42 -33.48 72.91
C LEU A 845 -18.03 -32.12 73.31
N VAL A 846 -19.17 -32.13 73.98
CA VAL A 846 -19.88 -30.96 74.52
C VAL A 846 -19.33 -30.57 75.91
N LEU A 847 -19.34 -29.26 76.20
CA LEU A 847 -19.28 -28.54 77.51
C LEU A 847 -17.98 -27.85 77.95
N LEU A 848 -18.17 -26.55 78.25
CA LEU A 848 -17.69 -25.78 79.41
C LEU A 848 -16.25 -25.22 79.43
N VAL A 849 -16.23 -23.89 79.59
CA VAL A 849 -15.19 -22.99 80.15
C VAL A 849 -14.13 -22.46 79.19
N GLN A 850 -14.13 -21.12 79.12
CA GLN A 850 -13.19 -20.16 78.50
C GLN A 850 -13.28 -19.94 77.00
#